data_AF-A0A9Q5DD07-F1
#
_entry.id   AF-A0A9Q5DD07-F1
#
_cell.length_a   1.000
_cell.length_b   1.000
_cell.length_c   1.000
_cell.angle_alpha   90.00
_cell.angle_beta   90.00
_cell.angle_gamma   90.00
#
_symmetry.space_group_name_H-M   'P 1'
#
loop_
_entity.id
_entity.type
_entity.pdbx_description
1 polymer ?
#
loop_
_entity_poly.entity_id
_entity_poly.type
_entity_poly.pdbx_seq_one_letter_code
_entity_poly.pdbx_strand_id
1 'polypeptide(L)'
;MLNSSKEPPVHLVCEGAVCSCDKSVVPAILQVTSHHKYYINDSKGSEKLIATTQDNSIRSINFRTCVATGKPEPCTAQLQWQVTSAVLHLSEAGNAPPLTDDSSATCLSRGGRIRIISHGQATGGQTDNQQTEHAEKQEAVCQQHDGNTDHNNDHHTQQHKAAATSGFSIEGPANLSCGQSGCYNALPSAAGTDPVILRWYLSDTDGCLISMTSGESCFEYRFDIAGSYVLRLFSGEDGTDMTAKNITVTDNQPFTIKSTATIVRPDQCVTFTLSGCTTATNISWRQEDAAGNGIALETAPAATSIMRTFPAPGWYTISVTTETSYAYTFITVSNNAVRAISSNKRPHTSIPVTFSVSEMIFPVFSEKEVHKLKWQLDGPESTTASGIQDFSHIFSHHGKYTLYAYLYDKTREGRLEFQVITPAVHGGKWVDSDGNIIRKAGYGQDICIYFEQAGLEEETVLLEVFARQTMREQLLLSQQIKLPATAGVYYTMHTDDNIRQKINSGWNQPSATLYFKIKPTGSLKIQGNGQPFPVNPADYLQLNEERKIRQAYFTDAQDRREYFAISIKQATILKIYATNLIGRQLDITFLLARKPAPLNKPLTLYPAADIHSLTKDDTILYRCKGIIDKKGELPVTADLKNLPVNMHLYLIYAVIQLPDHNAVYTKLLMVYRNDKIQLSPATRSRSAAVIERVNIQQRSEGCDSLVWGAKVSCAFRMKVREIARKLKADPNHLMTCMAFETGGGFLPYQLSGYSTVNTPLPEKLTDGLLERHAVGLVQFTKDAVKEINRKFHKKITKRQLANMQPIEQLDYVYLHLKRFTGRLNTLNDCYMAIIKPSLVGSNPNDIVFSQENDLKNNITFYSSNKGLDTNQDLIITQKEVSAIIHSKYSLGLTHKNSCVDDCSFRSVNTTISTKKLWHHPIDNLQLRGWYNTWAPGRSKYGIIEFRKSGKHQGIDFYARAGSKIYACVDGQIYTTYFSNSYGNVIILNGNYEEVNYYFMYAHLQNQGLYNPGDFVNAGTVIGYTGKTGNASTLQPKQEHLHFEIRTKSNVGRGFDGRVDPFSIIKELNNTSILNPNENLQNA
;
A
#
# COMPACT_ATOMS: atom_id res chain seq x y z
N MET A 1 -14.27 -43.40 45.76
CA MET A 1 -15.19 -42.45 45.09
C MET A 1 -14.40 -41.71 44.01
N LEU A 2 -15.11 -41.20 43.00
CA LEU A 2 -14.68 -40.87 41.63
C LEU A 2 -13.52 -39.85 41.44
N ASN A 3 -12.73 -40.13 40.39
CA ASN A 3 -11.95 -39.28 39.44
C ASN A 3 -11.77 -37.76 39.66
N SER A 4 -10.56 -37.26 39.38
CA SER A 4 -10.35 -36.22 38.34
C SER A 4 -8.90 -36.12 37.85
N SER A 5 -8.74 -36.23 36.53
CA SER A 5 -7.60 -35.99 35.66
C SER A 5 -7.14 -34.52 35.63
N LYS A 6 -5.82 -34.24 35.55
CA LYS A 6 -5.31 -32.92 35.15
C LYS A 6 -5.09 -32.90 33.63
N GLU A 7 -5.97 -32.20 32.93
CA GLU A 7 -5.92 -31.89 31.49
C GLU A 7 -4.85 -30.80 31.17
N PRO A 8 -4.33 -30.71 29.93
CA PRO A 8 -3.39 -29.65 29.52
C PRO A 8 -4.00 -28.24 29.61
N PRO A 9 -3.19 -27.16 29.71
CA PRO A 9 -3.70 -25.79 29.79
C PRO A 9 -4.40 -25.41 28.47
N VAL A 10 -5.67 -25.05 28.58
CA VAL A 10 -6.53 -24.64 27.48
C VAL A 10 -6.32 -23.15 27.20
N HIS A 11 -5.96 -22.77 25.98
CA HIS A 11 -5.66 -21.37 25.60
C HIS A 11 -6.83 -20.67 24.92
N LEU A 12 -7.13 -19.43 25.31
CA LEU A 12 -8.12 -18.59 24.62
C LEU A 12 -7.69 -18.27 23.18
N VAL A 13 -8.63 -18.40 22.25
CA VAL A 13 -8.42 -18.12 20.83
C VAL A 13 -8.69 -16.65 20.56
N CYS A 14 -7.84 -15.98 19.79
CA CYS A 14 -7.98 -14.57 19.47
C CYS A 14 -7.81 -14.27 17.96
N GLU A 15 -8.08 -13.03 17.59
CA GLU A 15 -7.94 -12.46 16.25
C GLU A 15 -6.62 -12.86 15.57
N GLY A 16 -6.71 -13.43 14.37
CA GLY A 16 -5.56 -13.96 13.64
C GLY A 16 -5.25 -15.44 13.91
N ALA A 17 -6.06 -16.13 14.72
CA ALA A 17 -6.00 -17.58 14.89
C ALA A 17 -6.11 -18.31 13.54
N VAL A 18 -5.45 -19.46 13.41
CA VAL A 18 -5.45 -20.23 12.15
C VAL A 18 -6.32 -21.47 12.33
N CYS A 19 -7.22 -21.72 11.40
CA CYS A 19 -8.14 -22.85 11.42
C CYS A 19 -7.94 -23.73 10.18
N SER A 20 -8.16 -25.05 10.31
CA SER A 20 -8.22 -26.01 9.20
C SER A 20 -9.65 -26.51 9.00
N CYS A 21 -9.94 -27.02 7.80
CA CYS A 21 -11.18 -27.74 7.52
C CYS A 21 -10.85 -29.01 6.73
N ASP A 22 -11.37 -30.17 7.15
CA ASP A 22 -11.14 -31.47 6.49
C ASP A 22 -11.77 -31.59 5.09
N LYS A 23 -12.55 -30.60 4.66
CA LYS A 23 -13.12 -30.46 3.29
C LYS A 23 -12.55 -29.27 2.53
N SER A 24 -11.42 -28.70 2.99
CA SER A 24 -10.65 -27.67 2.32
C SER A 24 -9.19 -28.09 2.15
N VAL A 25 -8.53 -27.57 1.10
CA VAL A 25 -7.11 -27.80 0.82
C VAL A 25 -6.21 -26.65 1.31
N VAL A 26 -6.80 -25.56 1.82
CA VAL A 26 -6.07 -24.42 2.38
C VAL A 26 -6.65 -24.04 3.75
N PRO A 27 -5.80 -23.70 4.74
CA PRO A 27 -6.23 -23.18 6.03
C PRO A 27 -6.83 -21.78 5.89
N ALA A 28 -7.57 -21.34 6.92
CA ALA A 28 -8.19 -20.03 6.98
C ALA A 28 -7.77 -19.29 8.24
N ILE A 29 -7.68 -17.96 8.15
CA ILE A 29 -7.43 -17.10 9.31
C ILE A 29 -8.79 -16.71 9.89
N LEU A 30 -8.92 -16.85 11.20
CA LEU A 30 -10.07 -16.44 11.99
C LEU A 30 -10.05 -14.93 12.19
N GLN A 31 -11.15 -14.31 11.82
CA GLN A 31 -11.45 -12.91 12.06
C GLN A 31 -12.56 -12.81 13.10
N VAL A 32 -12.34 -12.04 14.17
CA VAL A 32 -13.33 -11.84 15.22
C VAL A 32 -14.33 -10.81 14.73
N THR A 33 -15.53 -11.30 14.48
CA THR A 33 -16.69 -10.54 13.99
C THR A 33 -17.81 -10.45 15.03
N SER A 34 -17.74 -11.25 16.09
CA SER A 34 -18.74 -11.35 17.15
C SER A 34 -18.79 -10.10 18.05
N HIS A 35 -17.66 -9.41 18.26
CA HIS A 35 -17.61 -8.19 19.07
C HIS A 35 -16.39 -7.31 18.80
N HIS A 36 -16.34 -6.13 19.45
CA HIS A 36 -15.19 -5.22 19.44
C HIS A 36 -14.73 -4.80 20.85
N LYS A 37 -15.12 -5.53 21.90
CA LYS A 37 -14.96 -5.09 23.30
C LYS A 37 -13.95 -5.88 24.12
N TYR A 38 -13.89 -7.20 23.92
CA TYR A 38 -13.09 -8.09 24.76
C TYR A 38 -11.79 -8.46 24.07
N TYR A 39 -10.67 -8.26 24.76
CA TYR A 39 -9.34 -8.48 24.23
C TYR A 39 -8.50 -9.31 25.20
N ILE A 40 -7.51 -10.00 24.65
CA ILE A 40 -6.43 -10.65 25.37
C ILE A 40 -5.13 -9.98 24.97
N ASN A 41 -4.25 -9.76 25.96
CA ASN A 41 -2.88 -9.34 25.70
C ASN A 41 -2.03 -10.59 25.54
N ASP A 42 -1.39 -10.71 24.38
CA ASP A 42 -0.42 -11.80 24.19
C ASP A 42 0.89 -11.52 24.96
N SER A 43 1.83 -12.47 24.93
CA SER A 43 3.15 -12.37 25.60
C SER A 43 3.99 -11.15 25.21
N LYS A 44 3.58 -10.40 24.18
CA LYS A 44 4.21 -9.14 23.72
C LYS A 44 3.39 -7.90 24.09
N GLY A 45 2.33 -8.04 24.90
CA GLY A 45 1.43 -6.97 25.32
C GLY A 45 0.55 -6.41 24.20
N SER A 46 0.37 -7.14 23.09
CA SER A 46 -0.48 -6.69 21.98
C SER A 46 -1.95 -7.04 22.24
N GLU A 47 -2.81 -6.04 22.16
CA GLU A 47 -4.26 -6.17 22.34
C GLU A 47 -4.90 -6.89 21.14
N LYS A 48 -5.46 -8.09 21.37
CA LYS A 48 -6.14 -8.89 20.32
C LYS A 48 -7.54 -9.29 20.77
N LEU A 49 -8.53 -9.13 19.90
CA LEU A 49 -9.91 -9.50 20.20
C LEU A 49 -10.04 -11.01 20.46
N ILE A 50 -10.76 -11.41 21.51
CA ILE A 50 -11.03 -12.81 21.83
C ILE A 50 -12.10 -13.35 20.88
N ALA A 51 -11.91 -14.56 20.35
CA ALA A 51 -12.89 -15.23 19.49
C ALA A 51 -13.95 -15.93 20.33
N THR A 52 -15.20 -15.98 19.84
CA THR A 52 -16.31 -16.62 20.55
C THR A 52 -17.07 -17.60 19.65
N THR A 53 -17.96 -18.39 20.24
CA THR A 53 -18.85 -19.31 19.49
C THR A 53 -19.79 -18.59 18.49
N GLN A 54 -19.88 -17.26 18.54
CA GLN A 54 -20.59 -16.46 17.54
C GLN A 54 -19.76 -16.18 16.28
N ASP A 55 -18.43 -16.39 16.29
CA ASP A 55 -17.55 -16.28 15.12
C ASP A 55 -17.69 -17.48 14.18
N ASN A 56 -18.88 -17.66 13.64
CA ASN A 56 -19.33 -18.92 13.04
C ASN A 56 -19.74 -18.82 11.56
N SER A 57 -19.35 -17.75 10.86
CA SER A 57 -19.78 -17.51 9.48
C SER A 57 -18.60 -17.43 8.50
N ILE A 58 -18.90 -17.39 7.20
CA ILE A 58 -17.88 -17.16 6.17
C ILE A 58 -17.14 -15.83 6.32
N ARG A 59 -17.66 -14.90 7.13
CA ARG A 59 -17.01 -13.62 7.44
C ARG A 59 -15.94 -13.77 8.53
N SER A 60 -16.13 -14.71 9.46
CA SER A 60 -15.14 -15.01 10.49
C SER A 60 -14.08 -15.97 9.94
N ILE A 61 -14.46 -16.99 9.17
CA ILE A 61 -13.52 -18.00 8.66
C ILE A 61 -13.87 -18.41 7.22
N ASN A 62 -12.94 -18.19 6.27
CA ASN A 62 -13.12 -18.53 4.86
C ASN A 62 -12.01 -19.42 4.29
N PHE A 63 -12.37 -20.68 4.04
CA PHE A 63 -11.48 -21.72 3.51
C PHE A 63 -11.31 -21.70 1.98
N ARG A 64 -11.88 -20.72 1.27
CA ARG A 64 -11.82 -20.50 -0.18
C ARG A 64 -12.47 -21.59 -1.03
N THR A 65 -11.94 -22.81 -0.99
CA THR A 65 -12.34 -23.93 -1.86
C THR A 65 -12.78 -25.12 -1.02
N CYS A 66 -14.05 -25.50 -1.15
CA CYS A 66 -14.63 -26.68 -0.51
C CYS A 66 -14.73 -27.84 -1.51
N VAL A 67 -14.31 -29.04 -1.09
CA VAL A 67 -14.34 -30.26 -1.92
C VAL A 67 -15.34 -31.31 -1.42
N ALA A 68 -16.26 -30.92 -0.52
CA ALA A 68 -17.23 -31.83 0.08
C ALA A 68 -18.16 -32.55 -0.93
N THR A 69 -18.40 -31.95 -2.10
CA THR A 69 -19.23 -32.52 -3.19
C THR A 69 -18.41 -33.35 -4.20
N GLY A 70 -17.11 -33.54 -3.96
CA GLY A 70 -16.19 -34.19 -4.92
C GLY A 70 -15.71 -33.27 -6.05
N LYS A 71 -16.20 -32.02 -6.13
CA LYS A 71 -15.73 -30.98 -7.05
C LYS A 71 -15.33 -29.72 -6.28
N PRO A 72 -14.29 -28.96 -6.70
CA PRO A 72 -13.92 -27.72 -6.04
C PRO A 72 -14.99 -26.63 -6.23
N GLU A 73 -15.65 -26.21 -5.14
CA GLU A 73 -16.65 -25.14 -5.13
C GLU A 73 -16.29 -24.04 -4.12
N PRO A 74 -16.78 -22.79 -4.28
CA PRO A 74 -16.57 -21.73 -3.30
C PRO A 74 -17.08 -22.12 -1.90
N CYS A 75 -16.26 -21.85 -0.89
CA CYS A 75 -16.63 -22.13 0.50
C CYS A 75 -17.84 -21.29 0.94
N THR A 76 -18.84 -21.95 1.53
CA THR A 76 -20.07 -21.34 2.06
C THR A 76 -20.24 -21.64 3.55
N ALA A 77 -19.11 -21.76 4.26
CA ALA A 77 -19.06 -22.20 5.65
C ALA A 77 -20.05 -21.45 6.55
N GLN A 78 -20.85 -22.24 7.27
CA GLN A 78 -21.63 -21.86 8.44
C GLN A 78 -21.25 -22.86 9.51
N LEU A 79 -20.56 -22.40 10.53
CA LEU A 79 -19.95 -23.23 11.55
C LEU A 79 -20.91 -23.38 12.74
N GLN A 80 -20.83 -24.51 13.41
CA GLN A 80 -21.39 -24.72 14.72
C GLN A 80 -20.26 -25.16 15.62
N TRP A 81 -19.84 -24.25 16.50
CA TRP A 81 -18.76 -24.51 17.46
C TRP A 81 -19.23 -25.44 18.56
N GLN A 82 -18.36 -26.38 18.92
CA GLN A 82 -18.44 -27.25 20.07
C GLN A 82 -17.38 -26.75 21.07
N VAL A 83 -17.84 -26.25 22.22
CA VAL A 83 -16.98 -25.81 23.33
C VAL A 83 -16.97 -26.87 24.42
N THR A 84 -15.85 -26.96 25.13
CA THR A 84 -15.71 -27.87 26.27
C THR A 84 -16.41 -27.30 27.51
N SER A 85 -16.81 -28.18 28.44
CA SER A 85 -17.55 -27.79 29.65
C SER A 85 -16.81 -26.78 30.54
N ALA A 86 -15.47 -26.76 30.46
CA ALA A 86 -14.60 -25.89 31.25
C ALA A 86 -14.78 -24.39 30.97
N VAL A 87 -15.20 -24.01 29.75
CA VAL A 87 -15.26 -22.61 29.30
C VAL A 87 -16.68 -22.03 29.41
N LEU A 88 -17.70 -22.87 29.64
CA LEU A 88 -19.09 -22.43 29.80
C LEU A 88 -19.27 -21.50 31.01
N HIS A 89 -18.45 -21.66 32.06
CA HIS A 89 -18.48 -20.85 33.27
C HIS A 89 -17.93 -19.43 33.09
N LEU A 90 -17.18 -19.17 32.01
CA LEU A 90 -16.66 -17.84 31.67
C LEU A 90 -17.70 -16.98 30.91
N SER A 91 -18.91 -17.51 30.69
CA SER A 91 -20.01 -16.75 30.08
C SER A 91 -20.81 -15.99 31.14
N GLU A 92 -20.77 -14.66 31.09
CA GLU A 92 -21.73 -13.82 31.82
C GLU A 92 -23.08 -13.79 31.08
N ALA A 93 -24.16 -13.52 31.81
CA ALA A 93 -25.53 -13.53 31.30
C ALA A 93 -25.70 -12.60 30.06
N GLY A 94 -25.73 -13.21 28.88
CA GLY A 94 -25.97 -12.53 27.60
C GLY A 94 -24.83 -12.59 26.57
N ASN A 95 -23.64 -13.10 26.92
CA ASN A 95 -22.49 -13.20 26.00
C ASN A 95 -22.22 -14.65 25.52
N ALA A 96 -21.72 -14.78 24.29
CA ALA A 96 -21.34 -16.07 23.72
C ALA A 96 -20.05 -16.61 24.35
N PRO A 97 -19.98 -17.93 24.66
CA PRO A 97 -18.77 -18.54 25.23
C PRO A 97 -17.54 -18.28 24.36
N PRO A 98 -16.38 -17.95 24.97
CA PRO A 98 -15.13 -17.77 24.24
C PRO A 98 -14.63 -19.10 23.67
N LEU A 99 -13.91 -19.04 22.55
CA LEU A 99 -13.26 -20.19 21.95
C LEU A 99 -11.90 -20.42 22.60
N THR A 100 -11.54 -21.68 22.62
CA THR A 100 -10.28 -22.20 23.14
C THR A 100 -9.61 -23.09 22.10
N ASP A 101 -8.32 -23.36 22.21
CA ASP A 101 -7.56 -24.14 21.21
C ASP A 101 -8.04 -25.59 21.02
N ASP A 102 -8.73 -26.16 22.01
CA ASP A 102 -9.46 -27.43 21.93
C ASP A 102 -10.85 -27.31 21.28
N SER A 103 -11.34 -26.10 21.02
CA SER A 103 -12.62 -25.86 20.38
C SER A 103 -12.60 -26.37 18.93
N SER A 104 -13.67 -27.03 18.54
CA SER A 104 -13.86 -27.53 17.18
C SER A 104 -15.20 -27.07 16.62
N ALA A 105 -15.34 -27.04 15.30
CA ALA A 105 -16.60 -26.66 14.67
C ALA A 105 -17.03 -27.66 13.61
N THR A 106 -18.34 -27.84 13.45
CA THR A 106 -18.90 -28.54 12.31
C THR A 106 -19.51 -27.54 11.33
N CYS A 107 -19.17 -27.65 10.05
CA CYS A 107 -19.76 -26.85 8.99
C CYS A 107 -21.14 -27.42 8.64
N LEU A 108 -22.18 -26.69 9.01
CA LEU A 108 -23.58 -27.02 8.73
C LEU A 108 -23.90 -27.02 7.23
N SER A 109 -23.17 -26.23 6.44
CA SER A 109 -23.43 -26.11 5.01
C SER A 109 -23.02 -27.35 4.22
N ARG A 110 -21.92 -28.01 4.59
CA ARG A 110 -21.27 -29.05 3.76
C ARG A 110 -20.59 -30.18 4.56
N GLY A 111 -20.78 -30.22 5.88
CA GLY A 111 -20.31 -31.31 6.75
C GLY A 111 -18.80 -31.34 7.03
N GLY A 112 -18.06 -30.27 6.74
CA GLY A 112 -16.63 -30.19 7.05
C GLY A 112 -16.36 -29.97 8.54
N ARG A 113 -15.33 -30.60 9.09
CA ARG A 113 -14.88 -30.45 10.49
C ARG A 113 -13.73 -29.46 10.55
N ILE A 114 -13.88 -28.48 11.43
CA ILE A 114 -12.96 -27.37 11.65
C ILE A 114 -12.21 -27.60 12.95
N ARG A 115 -10.89 -27.41 12.91
CA ARG A 115 -10.02 -27.43 14.08
C ARG A 115 -9.19 -26.16 14.14
N ILE A 116 -8.88 -25.72 15.34
CA ILE A 116 -7.99 -24.59 15.59
C ILE A 116 -6.56 -25.13 15.56
N ILE A 117 -5.76 -24.56 14.66
CA ILE A 117 -4.35 -24.92 14.44
C ILE A 117 -3.44 -24.03 15.30
N SER A 118 -3.82 -22.77 15.49
CA SER A 118 -3.15 -21.82 16.36
C SER A 118 -4.17 -20.88 16.98
N HIS A 119 -4.06 -20.65 18.28
CA HIS A 119 -4.94 -19.78 19.06
C HIS A 119 -4.70 -18.28 18.81
N GLY A 120 -3.71 -17.88 17.99
CA GLY A 120 -3.51 -16.47 17.59
C GLY A 120 -2.72 -15.60 18.57
N GLN A 121 -2.42 -16.09 19.78
CA GLN A 121 -1.53 -15.40 20.73
C GLN A 121 -0.06 -15.66 20.36
N ALA A 122 0.84 -14.70 20.65
CA ALA A 122 2.27 -14.87 20.45
C ALA A 122 2.89 -15.84 21.46
N THR A 123 3.73 -16.77 21.00
CA THR A 123 4.52 -17.66 21.87
C THR A 123 5.69 -16.88 22.50
N GLY A 124 5.80 -16.91 23.83
CA GLY A 124 6.89 -16.27 24.57
C GLY A 124 8.22 -17.00 24.32
N GLY A 125 9.23 -16.28 23.83
CA GLY A 125 10.60 -16.78 23.78
C GLY A 125 11.29 -16.44 25.10
N GLN A 126 11.64 -17.45 25.90
CA GLN A 126 12.60 -17.27 26.97
C GLN A 126 14.02 -17.29 26.38
N THR A 127 14.83 -16.34 26.84
CA THR A 127 16.28 -16.27 26.72
C THR A 127 16.92 -16.96 27.92
N ASP A 128 18.03 -17.68 27.74
CA ASP A 128 19.05 -17.87 28.79
C ASP A 128 20.41 -18.06 28.09
N ASN A 129 21.33 -17.09 28.20
CA ASN A 129 22.26 -16.81 29.29
C ASN A 129 23.60 -17.56 29.14
N GLN A 130 24.68 -16.80 28.91
CA GLN A 130 25.97 -17.08 29.55
C GLN A 130 26.61 -15.76 30.03
N GLN A 131 27.06 -15.83 31.29
CA GLN A 131 27.64 -14.85 32.22
C GLN A 131 28.99 -14.30 31.71
N THR A 132 29.56 -13.18 32.18
CA THR A 132 29.95 -12.86 33.57
C THR A 132 30.30 -11.37 33.74
N GLU A 133 29.98 -10.87 34.95
CA GLU A 133 30.71 -9.96 35.85
C GLU A 133 31.32 -8.60 35.42
N HIS A 134 31.30 -7.71 36.43
CA HIS A 134 32.05 -6.45 36.62
C HIS A 134 31.56 -5.18 35.91
N ALA A 135 30.90 -4.32 36.70
CA ALA A 135 31.18 -2.88 36.69
C ALA A 135 30.85 -2.29 38.08
N GLU A 136 31.85 -2.33 38.97
CA GLU A 136 32.05 -1.24 39.92
C GLU A 136 32.20 0.09 39.16
N LYS A 137 31.64 1.16 39.75
CA LYS A 137 32.24 2.51 39.95
C LYS A 137 32.82 3.22 38.69
N GLN A 138 32.69 4.51 38.48
CA GLN A 138 32.40 5.63 39.36
C GLN A 138 32.22 6.87 38.47
N GLU A 139 31.34 7.75 38.93
CA GLU A 139 31.54 9.18 39.13
C GLU A 139 32.32 10.01 38.09
N ALA A 140 31.73 11.15 37.75
CA ALA A 140 32.37 12.45 37.98
C ALA A 140 31.27 13.54 37.95
N VAL A 141 30.87 14.11 39.09
CA VAL A 141 31.56 15.14 39.88
C VAL A 141 31.13 16.54 39.45
N CYS A 142 30.54 17.26 40.41
CA CYS A 142 31.05 18.52 40.97
C CYS A 142 30.42 18.65 42.37
N GLN A 143 31.17 18.33 43.43
CA GLN A 143 31.92 19.29 44.29
C GLN A 143 30.98 20.14 45.17
N GLN A 144 31.18 20.37 46.47
CA GLN A 144 32.35 20.18 47.33
C GLN A 144 31.95 20.35 48.82
N HIS A 145 32.76 19.71 49.67
CA HIS A 145 33.25 20.11 51.00
C HIS A 145 32.41 20.00 52.29
N ASP A 146 32.88 19.02 53.08
CA ASP A 146 33.41 19.12 54.45
C ASP A 146 32.46 19.04 55.65
N GLY A 147 32.77 18.04 56.52
CA GLY A 147 32.57 18.14 57.96
C GLY A 147 32.03 16.88 58.65
N ASN A 148 32.95 16.00 59.07
CA ASN A 148 32.90 15.14 60.26
C ASN A 148 32.04 15.73 61.42
N THR A 149 31.40 15.01 62.35
CA THR A 149 31.71 13.73 63.02
C THR A 149 30.55 13.38 63.97
N ASP A 150 30.36 12.09 64.21
CA ASP A 150 30.04 11.40 65.47
C ASP A 150 28.84 11.75 66.38
N HIS A 151 28.08 10.66 66.61
CA HIS A 151 27.58 10.10 67.87
C HIS A 151 26.57 10.84 68.77
N ASN A 152 25.57 10.01 69.12
CA ASN A 152 24.76 9.92 70.34
C ASN A 152 23.40 10.62 70.42
N ASN A 153 22.39 9.77 70.27
CA ASN A 153 21.29 9.47 71.19
C ASN A 153 20.30 10.55 71.66
N ASP A 154 19.04 10.13 71.48
CA ASP A 154 17.90 10.26 72.40
C ASP A 154 17.37 11.65 72.73
N HIS A 155 16.13 11.93 72.31
CA HIS A 155 14.98 11.74 73.20
C HIS A 155 13.62 12.13 72.58
N HIS A 156 12.67 11.21 72.80
CA HIS A 156 11.25 11.39 73.21
C HIS A 156 10.29 12.21 72.32
N THR A 157 9.30 11.58 71.67
CA THR A 157 8.02 10.99 72.14
C THR A 157 7.01 11.96 72.74
N GLN A 158 5.75 11.81 72.29
CA GLN A 158 4.55 11.53 73.10
C GLN A 158 3.52 10.88 72.15
N GLN A 159 3.21 9.57 72.19
CA GLN A 159 2.46 8.72 73.16
C GLN A 159 0.92 8.90 73.19
N HIS A 160 0.21 7.80 72.91
CA HIS A 160 -0.76 7.07 73.77
C HIS A 160 -1.64 6.16 72.87
N LYS A 161 -1.88 4.85 73.08
CA LYS A 161 -1.69 3.88 74.18
C LYS A 161 -1.46 2.49 73.55
N ALA A 162 -0.59 1.68 74.13
CA ALA A 162 -0.28 0.30 73.72
C ALA A 162 -0.69 -0.71 74.80
N ALA A 163 -1.05 -1.92 74.38
CA ALA A 163 -0.91 -3.17 75.12
C ALA A 163 -0.25 -4.19 74.18
N ALA A 164 0.69 -4.99 74.70
CA ALA A 164 1.70 -5.72 73.95
C ALA A 164 1.23 -7.06 73.31
N THR A 165 1.97 -7.42 72.26
CA THR A 165 1.87 -8.51 71.27
C THR A 165 2.27 -9.92 71.73
N SER A 166 1.67 -10.94 71.12
CA SER A 166 2.18 -12.33 71.02
C SER A 166 2.29 -12.75 69.54
N GLY A 167 3.44 -12.51 68.87
CA GLY A 167 3.56 -12.65 67.40
C GLY A 167 4.35 -13.88 66.91
N PHE A 168 3.90 -14.50 65.82
CA PHE A 168 4.66 -15.54 65.08
C PHE A 168 5.29 -14.97 63.80
N SER A 169 6.40 -15.56 63.33
CA SER A 169 7.04 -15.26 62.04
C SER A 169 7.12 -16.49 61.13
N ILE A 170 7.17 -16.29 59.80
CA ILE A 170 7.24 -17.35 58.79
C ILE A 170 8.66 -17.49 58.22
N GLU A 171 9.35 -18.56 58.58
CA GLU A 171 10.65 -18.93 57.98
C GLU A 171 10.47 -19.90 56.80
N GLY A 172 11.30 -19.80 55.75
CA GLY A 172 11.20 -20.64 54.54
C GLY A 172 11.57 -19.89 53.23
N PRO A 173 11.67 -20.59 52.08
CA PRO A 173 12.15 -20.02 50.82
C PRO A 173 11.16 -19.04 50.18
N ALA A 174 11.65 -17.90 49.66
CA ALA A 174 10.82 -16.89 48.98
C ALA A 174 10.80 -17.04 47.45
N ASN A 175 11.72 -17.82 46.86
CA ASN A 175 11.81 -18.08 45.43
C ASN A 175 11.97 -19.58 45.18
N LEU A 176 11.19 -20.14 44.27
CA LEU A 176 11.16 -21.58 43.94
C LEU A 176 11.03 -21.77 42.41
N SER A 177 11.36 -22.96 41.90
CA SER A 177 11.06 -23.35 40.52
C SER A 177 9.81 -24.23 40.45
N CYS A 178 9.11 -24.19 39.32
CA CYS A 178 7.94 -25.02 39.07
C CYS A 178 8.24 -26.52 39.33
N GLY A 179 7.45 -27.14 40.20
CA GLY A 179 7.59 -28.52 40.64
C GLY A 179 8.41 -28.73 41.93
N GLN A 180 8.95 -27.68 42.55
CA GLN A 180 9.64 -27.75 43.86
C GLN A 180 8.68 -27.56 45.05
N SER A 181 8.99 -28.18 46.19
CA SER A 181 8.30 -27.96 47.47
C SER A 181 8.95 -26.82 48.26
N GLY A 182 8.12 -25.90 48.76
CA GLY A 182 8.53 -24.92 49.77
C GLY A 182 8.14 -25.42 51.16
N CYS A 183 9.11 -25.49 52.07
CA CYS A 183 8.90 -25.83 53.47
C CYS A 183 8.97 -24.58 54.33
N TYR A 184 7.93 -24.33 55.13
CA TYR A 184 7.77 -23.12 55.94
C TYR A 184 7.50 -23.47 57.40
N ASN A 185 8.11 -22.74 58.33
CA ASN A 185 7.95 -22.98 59.77
C ASN A 185 7.45 -21.71 60.48
N ALA A 186 6.58 -21.90 61.47
CA ALA A 186 6.11 -20.85 62.36
C ALA A 186 7.07 -20.72 63.56
N LEU A 187 7.71 -19.56 63.72
CA LEU A 187 8.61 -19.29 64.85
C LEU A 187 7.97 -18.28 65.82
N PRO A 188 7.85 -18.62 67.13
CA PRO A 188 7.32 -17.68 68.13
C PRO A 188 8.34 -16.58 68.47
N SER A 189 7.88 -15.35 68.68
CA SER A 189 8.76 -14.19 68.91
C SER A 189 9.26 -14.04 70.36
N ALA A 190 8.77 -14.83 71.33
CA ALA A 190 9.28 -14.87 72.71
C ALA A 190 8.93 -16.19 73.41
N ALA A 191 9.80 -16.63 74.33
CA ALA A 191 9.68 -17.90 75.05
C ALA A 191 8.59 -17.84 76.13
N GLY A 192 7.44 -18.44 75.83
CA GLY A 192 6.44 -18.82 76.83
C GLY A 192 5.04 -18.29 76.55
N THR A 193 4.13 -19.18 76.14
CA THR A 193 2.80 -19.45 76.74
C THR A 193 1.94 -20.26 75.76
N ASP A 194 1.26 -21.27 76.31
CA ASP A 194 0.10 -22.09 75.86
C ASP A 194 -0.07 -22.56 74.40
N PRO A 195 -0.73 -23.72 74.15
CA PRO A 195 -0.93 -24.25 72.82
C PRO A 195 -1.86 -23.35 71.99
N VAL A 196 -1.27 -22.49 71.16
CA VAL A 196 -2.01 -21.65 70.22
C VAL A 196 -2.26 -22.42 68.92
N ILE A 197 -3.52 -22.49 68.49
CA ILE A 197 -3.87 -23.08 67.18
C ILE A 197 -3.30 -22.17 66.08
N LEU A 198 -2.40 -22.72 65.28
CA LEU A 198 -1.85 -22.07 64.09
C LEU A 198 -2.69 -22.41 62.86
N ARG A 199 -2.95 -21.43 62.00
CA ARG A 199 -3.62 -21.65 60.72
C ARG A 199 -2.83 -21.03 59.57
N TRP A 200 -2.45 -21.85 58.61
CA TRP A 200 -1.74 -21.44 57.39
C TRP A 200 -2.74 -21.23 56.27
N TYR A 201 -2.57 -20.16 55.49
CA TYR A 201 -3.36 -19.83 54.31
C TYR A 201 -2.43 -19.43 53.18
N LEU A 202 -2.29 -20.30 52.18
CA LEU A 202 -1.60 -19.97 50.94
C LEU A 202 -2.62 -19.42 49.94
N SER A 203 -2.40 -18.22 49.41
CA SER A 203 -3.19 -17.65 48.33
C SER A 203 -2.32 -17.22 47.16
N ASP A 204 -2.92 -16.96 46.01
CA ASP A 204 -2.29 -16.13 44.99
C ASP A 204 -2.30 -14.64 45.39
N THR A 205 -1.79 -13.77 44.52
CA THR A 205 -1.75 -12.31 44.72
C THR A 205 -3.13 -11.64 44.65
N ASP A 206 -4.12 -12.30 44.06
CA ASP A 206 -5.50 -11.81 43.97
C ASP A 206 -6.33 -12.22 45.20
N GLY A 207 -5.72 -12.97 46.12
CA GLY A 207 -6.30 -13.37 47.40
C GLY A 207 -7.13 -14.65 47.33
N CYS A 208 -7.11 -15.38 46.22
CA CYS A 208 -7.78 -16.67 46.11
C CYS A 208 -7.02 -17.74 46.91
N LEU A 209 -7.71 -18.38 47.84
CA LEU A 209 -7.14 -19.40 48.73
C LEU A 209 -6.80 -20.67 47.94
N ILE A 210 -5.53 -21.06 47.98
CA ILE A 210 -4.97 -22.23 47.30
C ILE A 210 -4.89 -23.42 48.27
N SER A 211 -4.41 -23.17 49.50
CA SER A 211 -4.28 -24.21 50.52
C SER A 211 -4.48 -23.62 51.91
N MET A 212 -5.07 -24.40 52.80
CA MET A 212 -5.27 -24.04 54.20
C MET A 212 -5.04 -25.25 55.10
N THR A 213 -4.22 -25.09 56.13
CA THR A 213 -3.98 -26.13 57.15
C THR A 213 -4.06 -25.52 58.55
N SER A 214 -4.44 -26.32 59.56
CA SER A 214 -4.58 -25.85 60.93
C SER A 214 -3.99 -26.84 61.93
N GLY A 215 -3.29 -26.34 62.94
CA GLY A 215 -2.73 -27.13 64.04
C GLY A 215 -1.27 -27.57 63.87
N GLU A 216 -0.62 -27.25 62.75
CA GLU A 216 0.76 -27.63 62.45
C GLU A 216 1.72 -26.44 62.57
N SER A 217 2.88 -26.67 63.18
CA SER A 217 3.96 -25.67 63.30
C SER A 217 4.78 -25.50 62.01
N CYS A 218 4.56 -26.38 61.02
CA CYS A 218 5.16 -26.33 59.70
C CYS A 218 4.09 -26.41 58.60
N PHE A 219 4.41 -25.86 57.43
CA PHE A 219 3.60 -25.89 56.22
C PHE A 219 4.50 -26.22 55.03
N GLU A 220 4.24 -27.34 54.37
CA GLU A 220 4.92 -27.71 53.14
C GLU A 220 3.94 -27.71 51.98
N TYR A 221 4.33 -27.09 50.87
CA TYR A 221 3.51 -27.06 49.66
C TYR A 221 4.37 -27.16 48.40
N ARG A 222 3.95 -28.04 47.48
CA ARG A 222 4.57 -28.20 46.17
C ARG A 222 3.97 -27.22 45.16
N PHE A 223 4.80 -26.37 44.59
CA PHE A 223 4.36 -25.34 43.65
C PHE A 223 4.51 -25.80 42.21
N ASP A 224 3.42 -26.33 41.64
CA ASP A 224 3.41 -26.88 40.27
C ASP A 224 3.03 -25.84 39.19
N ILE A 225 2.83 -24.57 39.57
CA ILE A 225 2.45 -23.50 38.64
C ILE A 225 3.34 -22.28 38.92
N ALA A 226 3.97 -21.74 37.87
CA ALA A 226 4.74 -20.50 37.96
C ALA A 226 3.83 -19.30 38.27
N GLY A 227 4.26 -18.43 39.17
CA GLY A 227 3.44 -17.31 39.64
C GLY A 227 3.92 -16.74 40.98
N SER A 228 3.19 -15.73 41.47
CA SER A 228 3.44 -15.13 42.79
C SER A 228 2.33 -15.54 43.77
N TYR A 229 2.74 -15.88 44.98
CA TYR A 229 1.88 -16.39 46.03
C TYR A 229 2.13 -15.67 47.34
N VAL A 230 1.14 -15.69 48.23
CA VAL A 230 1.21 -15.11 49.57
C VAL A 230 0.81 -16.17 50.58
N LEU A 231 1.76 -16.57 51.43
CA LEU A 231 1.51 -17.46 52.56
C LEU A 231 1.25 -16.63 53.81
N ARG A 232 0.08 -16.80 54.42
CA ARG A 232 -0.34 -16.12 55.66
C ARG A 232 -0.45 -17.12 56.80
N LEU A 233 -0.04 -16.70 57.99
CA LEU A 233 -0.11 -17.46 59.23
C LEU A 233 -0.94 -16.68 60.25
N PHE A 234 -1.94 -17.34 60.84
CA PHE A 234 -2.79 -16.79 61.89
C PHE A 234 -2.61 -17.57 63.20
N SER A 235 -2.54 -16.88 64.33
CA SER A 235 -2.46 -17.48 65.67
C SER A 235 -3.63 -17.04 66.57
N GLY A 236 -4.29 -17.99 67.25
CA GLY A 236 -5.36 -17.76 68.23
C GLY A 236 -6.74 -18.26 67.79
N GLU A 237 -7.68 -18.48 68.73
CA GLU A 237 -9.06 -18.92 68.41
C GLU A 237 -9.79 -17.90 67.52
N ASP A 238 -9.50 -16.61 67.72
CA ASP A 238 -10.18 -15.47 67.09
C ASP A 238 -9.47 -14.96 65.81
N GLY A 239 -8.29 -15.50 65.46
CA GLY A 239 -7.57 -15.20 64.22
C GLY A 239 -7.02 -13.76 64.10
N THR A 240 -6.72 -13.10 65.21
CA THR A 240 -6.43 -11.65 65.23
C THR A 240 -4.97 -11.27 64.91
N ASP A 241 -4.00 -12.18 65.05
CA ASP A 241 -2.59 -11.93 64.69
C ASP A 241 -2.24 -12.61 63.35
N MET A 242 -1.86 -11.82 62.33
CA MET A 242 -1.56 -12.28 60.97
C MET A 242 -0.14 -11.86 60.53
N THR A 243 0.67 -12.84 60.14
CA THR A 243 1.96 -12.61 59.45
C THR A 243 1.89 -13.17 58.03
N ALA A 244 2.52 -12.52 57.04
CA ALA A 244 2.50 -12.94 55.64
C ALA A 244 3.89 -13.01 55.01
N LYS A 245 4.08 -13.93 54.04
CA LYS A 245 5.31 -14.10 53.26
C LYS A 245 4.99 -14.28 51.77
N ASN A 246 5.63 -13.48 50.93
CA ASN A 246 5.48 -13.57 49.48
C ASN A 246 6.44 -14.63 48.91
N ILE A 247 5.96 -15.43 47.96
CA ILE A 247 6.68 -16.53 47.32
C ILE A 247 6.58 -16.37 45.80
N THR A 248 7.68 -16.49 45.07
CA THR A 248 7.71 -16.42 43.59
C THR A 248 8.16 -17.74 43.00
N VAL A 249 7.46 -18.23 41.98
CA VAL A 249 7.73 -19.52 41.31
C VAL A 249 7.98 -19.30 39.81
N THR A 250 9.10 -19.80 39.27
CA THR A 250 9.50 -19.61 37.85
C THR A 250 9.48 -20.92 37.02
N ASP A 251 9.21 -20.82 35.71
CA ASP A 251 9.07 -21.96 34.76
C ASP A 251 10.41 -22.40 34.10
N ASN A 252 10.51 -23.67 33.67
CA ASN A 252 11.67 -24.24 32.94
C ASN A 252 11.41 -24.28 31.41
N GLN A 253 12.40 -23.88 30.59
CA GLN A 253 12.33 -23.53 29.14
C GLN A 253 11.72 -24.56 28.15
N PRO A 254 11.03 -24.13 27.05
CA PRO A 254 10.47 -25.01 25.98
C PRO A 254 11.43 -25.35 24.81
N PHE A 255 11.29 -26.54 24.18
CA PHE A 255 12.07 -27.00 23.00
C PHE A 255 11.27 -27.06 21.68
N THR A 256 11.95 -27.12 20.51
CA THR A 256 11.32 -27.08 19.16
C THR A 256 11.90 -28.11 18.17
N ILE A 257 11.13 -28.50 17.15
CA ILE A 257 11.58 -29.35 16.03
C ILE A 257 11.85 -28.48 14.80
N LYS A 258 13.06 -28.58 14.23
CA LYS A 258 13.42 -27.99 12.92
C LYS A 258 13.46 -29.08 11.86
N SER A 259 12.96 -28.82 10.65
CA SER A 259 13.09 -29.73 9.52
C SER A 259 13.94 -29.12 8.41
N THR A 260 14.63 -29.93 7.60
CA THR A 260 15.39 -29.45 6.43
C THR A 260 14.51 -29.00 5.27
N ALA A 261 13.24 -29.40 5.27
CA ALA A 261 12.24 -28.99 4.30
C ALA A 261 10.84 -29.07 4.93
N THR A 262 9.89 -28.29 4.42
CA THR A 262 8.47 -28.31 4.81
C THR A 262 7.57 -28.87 3.70
N ILE A 263 8.06 -28.90 2.46
CA ILE A 263 7.42 -29.54 1.31
C ILE A 263 8.45 -30.42 0.60
N VAL A 264 8.12 -31.68 0.35
CA VAL A 264 9.02 -32.66 -0.28
C VAL A 264 8.34 -33.56 -1.30
N ARG A 265 9.13 -34.14 -2.18
CA ARG A 265 8.67 -35.17 -3.13
C ARG A 265 8.43 -36.49 -2.40
N PRO A 266 7.57 -37.40 -2.93
CA PRO A 266 7.50 -38.76 -2.42
C PRO A 266 8.90 -39.39 -2.35
N ASP A 267 9.15 -40.10 -1.26
CA ASP A 267 10.42 -40.78 -0.94
C ASP A 267 11.64 -39.86 -0.75
N GLN A 268 11.47 -38.54 -0.79
CA GLN A 268 12.54 -37.60 -0.47
C GLN A 268 12.80 -37.62 1.05
N CYS A 269 14.07 -37.77 1.41
CA CYS A 269 14.51 -37.79 2.80
C CYS A 269 14.49 -36.39 3.41
N VAL A 270 13.97 -36.27 4.63
CA VAL A 270 13.91 -35.05 5.43
C VAL A 270 14.57 -35.30 6.77
N THR A 271 15.43 -34.39 7.18
CA THR A 271 16.05 -34.43 8.51
C THR A 271 15.26 -33.54 9.45
N PHE A 272 14.93 -34.06 10.62
CA PHE A 272 14.31 -33.33 11.73
C PHE A 272 15.31 -33.24 12.86
N THR A 273 15.48 -32.06 13.45
CA THR A 273 16.43 -31.79 14.52
C THR A 273 15.71 -31.11 15.67
N LEU A 274 15.87 -31.66 16.87
CA LEU A 274 15.42 -31.08 18.13
C LEU A 274 16.37 -29.93 18.53
N SER A 275 15.82 -28.77 18.83
CA SER A 275 16.54 -27.58 19.30
C SER A 275 16.02 -27.15 20.67
N GLY A 276 16.93 -26.80 21.59
CA GLY A 276 16.59 -26.27 22.92
C GLY A 276 16.53 -27.30 24.05
N CYS A 277 16.89 -28.58 23.79
CA CYS A 277 16.87 -29.63 24.81
C CYS A 277 18.28 -30.22 24.98
N THR A 278 19.03 -29.81 26.01
CA THR A 278 20.42 -30.24 26.25
C THR A 278 20.56 -31.33 27.32
N THR A 279 19.48 -31.69 28.02
CA THR A 279 19.52 -32.58 29.20
C THR A 279 18.52 -33.75 29.15
N ALA A 280 17.64 -33.86 28.15
CA ALA A 280 16.69 -34.96 28.09
C ALA A 280 17.35 -36.29 27.70
N THR A 281 17.18 -37.29 28.56
CA THR A 281 17.72 -38.65 28.42
C THR A 281 16.80 -39.57 27.63
N ASN A 282 15.47 -39.32 27.67
CA ASN A 282 14.45 -40.11 26.97
C ASN A 282 13.71 -39.23 25.95
N ILE A 283 13.97 -39.45 24.66
CA ILE A 283 13.38 -38.73 23.53
C ILE A 283 12.69 -39.75 22.62
N SER A 284 11.38 -39.60 22.43
CA SER A 284 10.59 -40.49 21.56
C SER A 284 10.00 -39.74 20.37
N TRP A 285 10.29 -40.21 19.16
CA TRP A 285 9.80 -39.62 17.91
C TRP A 285 8.67 -40.44 17.31
N ARG A 286 7.74 -39.75 16.65
CA ARG A 286 6.58 -40.36 15.99
C ARG A 286 6.28 -39.64 14.67
N GLN A 287 5.89 -40.41 13.67
CA GLN A 287 5.41 -39.93 12.37
C GLN A 287 3.99 -40.39 12.17
N GLU A 288 3.09 -39.47 11.82
CA GLU A 288 1.68 -39.74 11.56
C GLU A 288 1.28 -39.21 10.19
N ASP A 289 0.44 -39.97 9.47
CA ASP A 289 -0.19 -39.50 8.25
C ASP A 289 -1.40 -38.58 8.52
N ALA A 290 -2.01 -38.06 7.46
CA ALA A 290 -3.18 -37.20 7.54
C ALA A 290 -4.42 -37.83 8.20
N ALA A 291 -4.46 -39.16 8.30
CA ALA A 291 -5.53 -39.92 8.93
C ALA A 291 -5.23 -40.22 10.41
N GLY A 292 -4.07 -39.80 10.93
CA GLY A 292 -3.61 -40.09 12.28
C GLY A 292 -3.04 -41.51 12.44
N ASN A 293 -2.80 -42.22 11.34
CA ASN A 293 -2.12 -43.51 11.39
C ASN A 293 -0.63 -43.23 11.61
N GLY A 294 -0.16 -43.54 12.81
CA GLY A 294 1.19 -43.26 13.27
C GLY A 294 2.04 -44.50 13.42
N ILE A 295 3.32 -44.40 13.03
CA ILE A 295 4.35 -45.40 13.36
C ILE A 295 5.26 -44.78 14.44
N ALA A 296 5.44 -45.48 15.56
CA ALA A 296 6.47 -45.16 16.54
C ALA A 296 7.84 -45.48 15.92
N LEU A 297 8.76 -44.53 15.96
CA LEU A 297 9.91 -44.50 15.05
C LEU A 297 11.24 -45.06 15.61
N GLU A 298 11.31 -45.51 16.86
CA GLU A 298 12.58 -45.72 17.60
C GLU A 298 13.64 -46.61 16.92
N THR A 299 14.87 -46.08 16.80
CA THR A 299 16.03 -46.41 17.64
C THR A 299 17.13 -45.35 17.43
N ALA A 300 17.28 -44.44 18.37
CA ALA A 300 18.59 -43.96 18.81
C ALA A 300 18.38 -43.28 20.18
N PRO A 301 18.90 -43.85 21.28
CA PRO A 301 18.85 -43.20 22.57
C PRO A 301 19.56 -41.84 22.44
N ALA A 302 18.92 -40.77 22.88
CA ALA A 302 19.47 -39.41 22.86
C ALA A 302 19.78 -38.75 21.49
N ALA A 303 19.27 -39.27 20.36
CA ALA A 303 19.48 -38.58 19.08
C ALA A 303 18.62 -37.31 18.96
N THR A 304 19.29 -36.16 18.94
CA THR A 304 18.69 -34.84 18.68
C THR A 304 18.29 -34.67 17.22
N SER A 305 18.50 -35.66 16.33
CA SER A 305 18.02 -35.61 14.96
C SER A 305 17.61 -36.97 14.40
N ILE A 306 16.61 -36.97 13.52
CA ILE A 306 16.11 -38.16 12.79
C ILE A 306 15.94 -37.85 11.30
N MET A 307 16.12 -38.85 10.43
CA MET A 307 15.88 -38.73 9.00
C MET A 307 14.70 -39.59 8.58
N ARG A 308 13.71 -39.03 7.87
CA ARG A 308 12.52 -39.78 7.44
C ARG A 308 12.15 -39.50 5.99
N THR A 309 11.65 -40.52 5.32
CA THR A 309 11.06 -40.45 3.99
C THR A 309 9.55 -40.61 4.11
N PHE A 310 8.84 -40.12 3.09
CA PHE A 310 7.39 -40.15 3.07
C PHE A 310 6.88 -40.68 1.73
N PRO A 311 6.22 -41.84 1.69
CA PRO A 311 6.00 -42.58 0.44
C PRO A 311 4.83 -42.07 -0.40
N ALA A 312 3.86 -41.39 0.20
CA ALA A 312 2.65 -40.98 -0.48
C ALA A 312 2.41 -39.46 -0.37
N PRO A 313 1.81 -38.82 -1.39
CA PRO A 313 1.37 -37.43 -1.27
C PRO A 313 0.34 -37.25 -0.16
N GLY A 314 0.47 -36.19 0.63
CA GLY A 314 -0.33 -35.94 1.81
C GLY A 314 0.39 -35.02 2.78
N TRP A 315 -0.22 -34.70 3.91
CA TRP A 315 0.49 -34.07 5.02
C TRP A 315 0.81 -35.13 6.07
N TYR A 316 1.97 -34.97 6.70
CA TYR A 316 2.45 -35.83 7.76
C TYR A 316 2.84 -34.98 8.96
N THR A 317 2.55 -35.47 10.16
CA THR A 317 3.02 -34.87 11.41
C THR A 317 4.25 -35.62 11.89
N ILE A 318 5.28 -34.88 12.28
CA ILE A 318 6.41 -35.40 13.04
C ILE A 318 6.34 -34.82 14.44
N SER A 319 6.23 -35.68 15.45
CA SER A 319 6.20 -35.27 16.84
C SER A 319 7.32 -35.89 17.65
N VAL A 320 7.73 -35.20 18.70
CA VAL A 320 8.74 -35.63 19.65
C VAL A 320 8.21 -35.43 21.07
N THR A 321 8.43 -36.43 21.91
CA THR A 321 8.02 -36.44 23.33
C THR A 321 9.26 -36.68 24.20
N THR A 322 9.41 -35.92 25.27
CA THR A 322 10.41 -36.13 26.33
C THR A 322 9.72 -36.47 27.65
N GLU A 323 10.49 -36.72 28.73
CA GLU A 323 9.91 -36.96 30.06
C GLU A 323 9.06 -35.79 30.58
N THR A 324 9.33 -34.56 30.13
CA THR A 324 8.73 -33.35 30.67
C THR A 324 8.02 -32.47 29.64
N SER A 325 8.10 -32.74 28.33
CA SER A 325 7.40 -31.92 27.32
C SER A 325 7.18 -32.62 25.97
N TYR A 326 6.51 -31.92 25.05
CA TYR A 326 6.12 -32.39 23.72
C TYR A 326 6.29 -31.29 22.66
N ALA A 327 6.71 -31.65 21.45
CA ALA A 327 6.72 -30.74 20.29
C ALA A 327 6.35 -31.48 18.99
N TYR A 328 5.90 -30.74 17.97
CA TYR A 328 5.56 -31.32 16.67
C TYR A 328 5.83 -30.34 15.51
N THR A 329 5.90 -30.88 14.29
CA THR A 329 6.02 -30.14 13.04
C THR A 329 5.31 -30.90 11.90
N PHE A 330 5.11 -30.26 10.75
CA PHE A 330 4.42 -30.85 9.61
C PHE A 330 5.29 -30.90 8.36
N ILE A 331 5.11 -31.97 7.57
CA ILE A 331 5.64 -32.09 6.21
C ILE A 331 4.51 -32.26 5.24
N THR A 332 4.55 -31.49 4.15
CA THR A 332 3.71 -31.74 2.98
C THR A 332 4.48 -32.54 1.96
N VAL A 333 3.94 -33.68 1.56
CA VAL A 333 4.47 -34.51 0.49
C VAL A 333 3.61 -34.28 -0.74
N SER A 334 4.22 -33.89 -1.85
CA SER A 334 3.50 -33.59 -3.08
C SER A 334 4.26 -34.08 -4.30
N ASN A 335 3.51 -34.52 -5.31
CA ASN A 335 4.06 -34.62 -6.66
C ASN A 335 4.35 -33.21 -7.20
N ASN A 336 5.25 -33.10 -8.16
CA ASN A 336 5.40 -31.85 -8.89
C ASN A 336 4.15 -31.61 -9.75
N ALA A 337 3.77 -30.34 -9.90
CA ALA A 337 2.64 -29.93 -10.70
C ALA A 337 2.88 -28.54 -11.24
N VAL A 338 2.39 -28.28 -12.45
CA VAL A 338 2.42 -26.95 -13.05
C VAL A 338 1.40 -26.07 -12.34
N ARG A 339 1.82 -24.92 -11.80
CA ARG A 339 0.93 -23.92 -11.17
C ARG A 339 0.59 -22.78 -12.10
N ALA A 340 1.56 -22.29 -12.85
CA ALA A 340 1.38 -21.17 -13.76
C ALA A 340 2.19 -21.35 -15.03
N ILE A 341 1.68 -20.74 -16.10
CA ILE A 341 2.28 -20.68 -17.43
C ILE A 341 2.37 -19.22 -17.79
N SER A 342 3.48 -18.83 -18.41
CA SER A 342 3.64 -17.52 -19.01
C SER A 342 3.90 -17.65 -20.50
N SER A 343 3.69 -16.56 -21.24
CA SER A 343 4.17 -16.42 -22.61
C SER A 343 5.32 -15.44 -22.64
N ASN A 344 6.26 -15.64 -23.58
CA ASN A 344 7.38 -14.72 -23.80
C ASN A 344 6.95 -13.35 -24.34
N LYS A 345 5.79 -13.29 -25.00
CA LYS A 345 5.16 -12.06 -25.49
C LYS A 345 3.65 -12.19 -25.56
N ARG A 346 2.98 -11.07 -25.84
CA ARG A 346 1.54 -11.03 -26.02
C ARG A 346 1.14 -11.89 -27.23
N PRO A 347 0.20 -12.84 -27.08
CA PRO A 347 -0.19 -13.67 -28.22
C PRO A 347 -0.88 -12.85 -29.33
N HIS A 348 -0.38 -12.99 -30.54
CA HIS A 348 -0.93 -12.36 -31.75
C HIS A 348 -0.70 -13.24 -32.97
N THR A 349 -1.40 -12.94 -34.06
CA THR A 349 -1.26 -13.69 -35.31
C THR A 349 0.10 -13.43 -35.98
N SER A 350 0.55 -14.37 -36.81
CA SER A 350 1.65 -14.25 -37.81
C SER A 350 3.07 -14.68 -37.39
N ILE A 351 3.43 -14.65 -36.10
CA ILE A 351 4.76 -15.05 -35.64
C ILE A 351 4.64 -16.02 -34.44
N PRO A 352 5.68 -16.82 -34.15
CA PRO A 352 5.63 -17.76 -33.04
C PRO A 352 5.62 -17.05 -31.69
N VAL A 353 4.75 -17.56 -30.80
CA VAL A 353 4.68 -17.21 -29.39
C VAL A 353 5.08 -18.44 -28.60
N THR A 354 6.01 -18.26 -27.67
CA THR A 354 6.55 -19.34 -26.84
C THR A 354 5.96 -19.25 -25.45
N PHE A 355 5.48 -20.38 -24.95
CA PHE A 355 4.91 -20.55 -23.63
C PHE A 355 5.80 -21.44 -22.78
N SER A 356 5.99 -21.05 -21.53
CA SER A 356 6.85 -21.73 -20.58
C SER A 356 6.14 -21.87 -19.25
N VAL A 357 6.49 -22.92 -18.49
CA VAL A 357 6.00 -23.07 -17.12
C VAL A 357 6.71 -22.07 -16.23
N SER A 358 5.96 -21.13 -15.64
CA SER A 358 6.49 -20.04 -14.82
C SER A 358 6.49 -20.35 -13.32
N GLU A 359 5.57 -21.21 -12.87
CA GLU A 359 5.53 -21.65 -11.47
C GLU A 359 5.18 -23.13 -11.36
N MET A 360 5.83 -23.79 -10.40
CA MET A 360 5.63 -25.20 -10.06
C MET A 360 5.69 -25.39 -8.55
N ILE A 361 5.27 -26.58 -8.08
CA ILE A 361 5.46 -26.98 -6.68
C ILE A 361 6.95 -27.18 -6.38
N PHE A 362 7.69 -27.80 -7.31
CA PHE A 362 9.15 -27.89 -7.25
C PHE A 362 9.73 -27.15 -8.47
N PRO A 363 10.66 -26.20 -8.27
CA PRO A 363 11.05 -25.23 -9.29
C PRO A 363 11.82 -25.83 -10.47
N VAL A 364 12.21 -27.10 -10.41
CA VAL A 364 12.98 -27.79 -11.45
C VAL A 364 12.29 -29.10 -11.84
N PHE A 365 12.09 -29.29 -13.15
CA PHE A 365 11.68 -30.57 -13.70
C PHE A 365 12.82 -31.59 -13.56
N SER A 366 12.52 -32.78 -13.10
CA SER A 366 13.41 -33.94 -13.31
C SER A 366 13.30 -34.43 -14.77
N GLU A 367 14.31 -35.15 -15.25
CA GLU A 367 14.32 -35.72 -16.61
C GLU A 367 13.06 -36.57 -16.89
N LYS A 368 12.58 -37.30 -15.89
CA LYS A 368 11.36 -38.12 -15.99
C LYS A 368 10.07 -37.28 -16.04
N GLU A 369 10.09 -36.05 -15.56
CA GLU A 369 8.95 -35.14 -15.55
C GLU A 369 8.79 -34.38 -16.87
N VAL A 370 9.89 -34.00 -17.53
CA VAL A 370 9.83 -33.33 -18.84
C VAL A 370 9.07 -34.19 -19.85
N HIS A 371 9.32 -35.50 -19.86
CA HIS A 371 8.62 -36.46 -20.72
C HIS A 371 7.12 -36.60 -20.41
N LYS A 372 6.69 -36.23 -19.20
CA LYS A 372 5.28 -36.28 -18.77
C LYS A 372 4.54 -34.96 -19.03
N LEU A 373 5.28 -33.87 -19.28
CA LEU A 373 4.68 -32.57 -19.53
C LEU A 373 3.88 -32.58 -20.84
N LYS A 374 2.61 -32.20 -20.75
CA LYS A 374 1.67 -32.11 -21.86
C LYS A 374 1.18 -30.69 -21.98
N TRP A 375 1.14 -30.21 -23.22
CA TRP A 375 0.57 -28.93 -23.59
C TRP A 375 -0.70 -29.17 -24.40
N GLN A 376 -1.75 -28.40 -24.12
CA GLN A 376 -2.99 -28.42 -24.87
C GLN A 376 -3.49 -27.00 -25.07
N LEU A 377 -3.59 -26.59 -26.34
CA LEU A 377 -4.18 -25.33 -26.76
C LEU A 377 -5.60 -25.57 -27.24
N ASP A 378 -6.56 -24.87 -26.66
CA ASP A 378 -7.97 -24.87 -27.05
C ASP A 378 -8.41 -23.45 -27.46
N GLY A 379 -9.20 -23.34 -28.53
CA GLY A 379 -9.70 -22.05 -29.02
C GLY A 379 -10.21 -22.14 -30.46
N PRO A 380 -10.19 -21.03 -31.22
CA PRO A 380 -10.47 -21.02 -32.67
C PRO A 380 -9.64 -22.03 -33.49
N GLU A 381 -8.46 -22.40 -32.99
CA GLU A 381 -7.70 -23.57 -33.44
C GLU A 381 -7.17 -24.31 -32.21
N SER A 382 -6.94 -25.62 -32.35
CA SER A 382 -6.53 -26.50 -31.26
C SER A 382 -5.31 -27.32 -31.63
N THR A 383 -4.41 -27.54 -30.67
CA THR A 383 -3.24 -28.40 -30.83
C THR A 383 -2.78 -28.98 -29.50
N THR A 384 -2.04 -30.07 -29.55
CA THR A 384 -1.44 -30.72 -28.36
C THR A 384 0.02 -31.04 -28.62
N ALA A 385 0.85 -30.87 -27.59
CA ALA A 385 2.25 -31.29 -27.60
C ALA A 385 2.59 -32.04 -26.30
N SER A 386 3.64 -32.85 -26.30
CA SER A 386 4.08 -33.60 -25.13
C SER A 386 5.59 -33.77 -25.14
N GLY A 387 6.21 -33.86 -23.97
CA GLY A 387 7.66 -34.10 -23.85
C GLY A 387 8.54 -32.89 -24.18
N ILE A 388 7.97 -31.68 -24.22
CA ILE A 388 8.70 -30.43 -24.49
C ILE A 388 8.49 -29.44 -23.34
N GLN A 389 9.57 -28.80 -22.91
CA GLN A 389 9.55 -27.85 -21.81
C GLN A 389 8.91 -26.51 -22.20
N ASP A 390 9.23 -26.02 -23.41
CA ASP A 390 8.68 -24.79 -23.97
C ASP A 390 7.80 -25.10 -25.18
N PHE A 391 6.57 -24.60 -25.18
CA PHE A 391 5.60 -24.79 -26.24
C PHE A 391 5.55 -23.55 -27.13
N SER A 392 5.97 -23.67 -28.40
CA SER A 392 5.89 -22.56 -29.37
C SER A 392 4.80 -22.79 -30.40
N HIS A 393 3.96 -21.78 -30.65
CA HIS A 393 2.85 -21.88 -31.61
C HIS A 393 2.69 -20.59 -32.43
N ILE A 394 2.33 -20.71 -33.71
CA ILE A 394 1.99 -19.58 -34.60
C ILE A 394 0.47 -19.56 -34.77
N PHE A 395 -0.17 -18.49 -34.29
CA PHE A 395 -1.63 -18.37 -34.36
C PHE A 395 -2.09 -17.89 -35.74
N SER A 396 -3.03 -18.61 -36.35
CA SER A 396 -3.63 -18.21 -37.65
C SER A 396 -4.93 -17.42 -37.49
N HIS A 397 -5.62 -17.59 -36.37
CA HIS A 397 -6.93 -16.98 -36.10
C HIS A 397 -6.87 -16.09 -34.85
N HIS A 398 -7.54 -14.93 -34.89
CA HIS A 398 -7.76 -14.14 -33.69
C HIS A 398 -8.89 -14.75 -32.86
N GLY A 399 -8.89 -14.53 -31.55
CA GLY A 399 -9.94 -15.05 -30.67
C GLY A 399 -9.46 -15.36 -29.27
N LYS A 400 -10.34 -15.91 -28.46
CA LYS A 400 -10.04 -16.34 -27.09
C LYS A 400 -9.46 -17.75 -27.13
N TYR A 401 -8.30 -17.93 -26.54
CA TYR A 401 -7.62 -19.20 -26.39
C TYR A 401 -7.45 -19.55 -24.92
N THR A 402 -7.36 -20.85 -24.64
CA THR A 402 -6.94 -21.39 -23.35
C THR A 402 -5.81 -22.37 -23.61
N LEU A 403 -4.66 -22.14 -22.98
CA LEU A 403 -3.54 -23.07 -22.98
C LEU A 403 -3.46 -23.76 -21.63
N TYR A 404 -3.30 -25.07 -21.66
CA TYR A 404 -3.04 -25.91 -20.50
C TYR A 404 -1.64 -26.50 -20.60
N ALA A 405 -0.95 -26.56 -19.47
CA ALA A 405 0.29 -27.32 -19.33
C ALA A 405 0.18 -28.15 -18.07
N TYR A 406 0.42 -29.45 -18.19
CA TYR A 406 0.22 -30.38 -17.10
C TYR A 406 1.11 -31.62 -17.17
N LEU A 407 1.56 -32.10 -16.02
CA LEU A 407 2.32 -33.34 -15.83
C LEU A 407 1.38 -34.55 -15.65
N TYR A 408 0.24 -34.34 -14.99
CA TYR A 408 -0.79 -35.31 -14.65
C TYR A 408 -2.18 -34.72 -14.97
N ASP A 409 -3.28 -35.50 -14.87
CA ASP A 409 -4.66 -35.15 -15.26
C ASP A 409 -5.06 -33.64 -15.37
N LYS A 410 -5.90 -33.30 -16.37
CA LYS A 410 -6.24 -31.91 -16.78
C LYS A 410 -6.88 -31.03 -15.70
N THR A 411 -7.30 -31.62 -14.58
CA THR A 411 -8.17 -30.97 -13.60
C THR A 411 -7.46 -30.11 -12.55
N ARG A 412 -6.11 -30.12 -12.49
CA ARG A 412 -5.34 -29.48 -11.39
C ARG A 412 -4.10 -28.67 -11.78
N GLU A 413 -3.89 -28.33 -13.05
CA GLU A 413 -2.59 -27.85 -13.53
C GLU A 413 -2.66 -26.60 -14.42
N GLY A 414 -1.49 -25.99 -14.66
CA GLY A 414 -1.30 -24.66 -15.24
C GLY A 414 -2.25 -24.34 -16.38
N ARG A 415 -2.95 -23.21 -16.24
CA ARG A 415 -3.96 -22.73 -17.19
C ARG A 415 -3.72 -21.27 -17.49
N LEU A 416 -3.63 -20.93 -18.77
CA LEU A 416 -3.49 -19.57 -19.25
C LEU A 416 -4.60 -19.27 -20.26
N GLU A 417 -5.52 -18.39 -19.88
CA GLU A 417 -6.49 -17.82 -20.82
C GLU A 417 -5.93 -16.52 -21.42
N PHE A 418 -5.98 -16.38 -22.74
CA PHE A 418 -5.51 -15.18 -23.42
C PHE A 418 -6.31 -14.91 -24.69
N GLN A 419 -6.23 -13.66 -25.15
CA GLN A 419 -6.81 -13.23 -26.41
C GLN A 419 -5.69 -13.08 -27.44
N VAL A 420 -5.81 -13.81 -28.55
CA VAL A 420 -4.99 -13.58 -29.74
C VAL A 420 -5.64 -12.46 -30.56
N ILE A 421 -4.84 -11.46 -30.92
CA ILE A 421 -5.26 -10.33 -31.73
C ILE A 421 -4.50 -10.28 -33.06
N THR A 422 -5.08 -9.61 -34.05
CA THR A 422 -4.38 -9.28 -35.29
C THR A 422 -3.57 -7.99 -35.06
N PRO A 423 -2.25 -8.00 -35.31
CA PRO A 423 -1.41 -6.81 -35.14
C PRO A 423 -1.91 -5.64 -35.98
N ALA A 424 -1.95 -4.43 -35.42
CA ALA A 424 -2.49 -3.26 -36.10
C ALA A 424 -1.85 -1.94 -35.63
N VAL A 425 -1.86 -0.93 -36.51
CA VAL A 425 -1.44 0.44 -36.24
C VAL A 425 -2.61 1.39 -36.47
N HIS A 426 -2.83 2.32 -35.53
CA HIS A 426 -3.96 3.25 -35.51
C HIS A 426 -3.52 4.66 -35.09
N GLY A 427 -4.37 5.67 -35.32
CA GLY A 427 -4.29 6.94 -34.60
C GLY A 427 -3.05 7.82 -34.80
N GLY A 428 -2.27 7.64 -35.88
CA GLY A 428 -1.00 8.33 -36.11
C GLY A 428 -1.09 9.85 -36.30
N LYS A 429 -0.21 10.62 -35.62
CA LYS A 429 -0.19 12.10 -35.54
C LYS A 429 1.23 12.65 -35.41
N TRP A 430 1.39 13.92 -35.78
CA TRP A 430 2.58 14.71 -35.47
C TRP A 430 2.37 15.47 -34.17
N VAL A 431 3.31 15.36 -33.25
CA VAL A 431 3.26 16.01 -31.93
C VAL A 431 4.59 16.71 -31.62
N ASP A 432 4.58 17.65 -30.68
CA ASP A 432 5.82 18.15 -30.08
C ASP A 432 6.30 17.21 -28.95
N SER A 433 7.45 17.52 -28.36
CA SER A 433 8.01 16.73 -27.24
C SER A 433 7.13 16.69 -25.98
N ASP A 434 6.15 17.59 -25.86
CA ASP A 434 5.19 17.63 -24.74
C ASP A 434 3.88 16.90 -25.10
N GLY A 435 3.83 16.29 -26.30
CA GLY A 435 2.71 15.50 -26.80
C GLY A 435 1.61 16.32 -27.49
N ASN A 436 1.75 17.63 -27.64
CA ASN A 436 0.71 18.45 -28.27
C ASN A 436 0.72 18.24 -29.79
N ILE A 437 -0.45 18.13 -30.44
CA ILE A 437 -0.49 18.02 -31.91
C ILE A 437 0.08 19.27 -32.54
N ILE A 438 1.00 19.07 -33.48
CA ILE A 438 1.50 20.13 -34.35
C ILE A 438 1.12 19.85 -35.80
N ARG A 439 0.74 20.91 -36.51
CA ARG A 439 0.45 20.87 -37.96
C ARG A 439 1.42 21.71 -38.78
N LYS A 440 2.32 22.43 -38.11
CA LYS A 440 3.33 23.30 -38.72
C LYS A 440 4.62 23.22 -37.91
N ALA A 441 5.75 23.12 -38.60
CA ALA A 441 7.08 23.13 -37.99
C ALA A 441 8.06 23.98 -38.84
N GLY A 442 9.13 24.46 -38.21
CA GLY A 442 10.28 25.03 -38.91
C GLY A 442 11.45 24.04 -38.97
N TYR A 443 12.52 24.40 -39.66
CA TYR A 443 13.77 23.64 -39.65
C TYR A 443 14.54 23.81 -38.34
N GLY A 444 15.28 22.78 -37.96
CA GLY A 444 16.02 22.67 -36.70
C GLY A 444 15.17 22.35 -35.47
N GLN A 445 13.86 22.13 -35.65
CA GLN A 445 12.90 21.86 -34.58
C GLN A 445 12.78 20.38 -34.28
N ASP A 446 12.70 20.05 -32.98
CA ASP A 446 12.38 18.71 -32.50
C ASP A 446 10.88 18.45 -32.68
N ILE A 447 10.56 17.44 -33.49
CA ILE A 447 9.19 16.99 -33.72
C ILE A 447 9.06 15.50 -33.41
N CYS A 448 7.87 15.07 -33.04
CA CYS A 448 7.61 13.69 -32.65
C CYS A 448 6.51 13.10 -33.53
N ILE A 449 6.70 11.84 -33.90
CA ILE A 449 5.66 11.00 -34.48
C ILE A 449 5.01 10.24 -33.34
N TYR A 450 3.69 10.33 -33.24
CA TYR A 450 2.90 9.53 -32.32
C TYR A 450 2.01 8.57 -33.12
N PHE A 451 1.89 7.32 -32.70
CA PHE A 451 0.86 6.42 -33.21
C PHE A 451 0.47 5.38 -32.16
N GLU A 452 -0.73 4.84 -32.30
CA GLU A 452 -1.25 3.76 -31.47
C GLU A 452 -0.99 2.40 -32.15
N GLN A 453 -0.71 1.38 -31.36
CA GLN A 453 -0.50 0.01 -31.81
C GLN A 453 -1.33 -0.98 -31.00
N ALA A 454 -1.59 -2.15 -31.57
CA ALA A 454 -2.14 -3.29 -30.88
C ALA A 454 -1.49 -4.57 -31.41
N GLY A 455 -0.95 -5.43 -30.53
CA GLY A 455 -0.37 -6.72 -30.93
C GLY A 455 0.98 -6.60 -31.65
N LEU A 456 1.65 -5.47 -31.48
CA LEU A 456 2.95 -5.14 -32.04
C LEU A 456 3.98 -4.78 -30.95
N GLU A 457 3.59 -4.94 -29.70
CA GLU A 457 4.45 -4.72 -28.54
C GLU A 457 5.73 -5.54 -28.71
N GLU A 458 6.88 -4.86 -28.66
CA GLU A 458 8.21 -5.46 -28.73
C GLU A 458 8.64 -6.01 -30.08
N GLU A 459 7.80 -5.85 -31.09
CA GLU A 459 8.11 -6.17 -32.47
C GLU A 459 8.86 -5.02 -33.16
N THR A 460 9.63 -5.38 -34.19
CA THR A 460 10.34 -4.40 -35.02
C THR A 460 9.50 -4.06 -36.25
N VAL A 461 9.27 -2.78 -36.47
CA VAL A 461 8.58 -2.26 -37.66
C VAL A 461 9.47 -1.28 -38.41
N LEU A 462 9.15 -1.03 -39.68
CA LEU A 462 9.79 -0.02 -40.49
C LEU A 462 8.95 1.27 -40.45
N LEU A 463 9.53 2.35 -39.93
CA LEU A 463 8.96 3.70 -39.96
C LEU A 463 9.56 4.45 -41.15
N GLU A 464 8.69 4.95 -42.03
CA GLU A 464 9.08 5.77 -43.18
C GLU A 464 8.41 7.13 -43.12
N VAL A 465 9.19 8.21 -43.32
CA VAL A 465 8.67 9.58 -43.41
C VAL A 465 8.83 10.08 -44.84
N PHE A 466 7.75 10.63 -45.39
CA PHE A 466 7.69 11.14 -46.74
C PHE A 466 7.41 12.64 -46.74
N ALA A 467 8.09 13.36 -47.63
CA ALA A 467 7.70 14.70 -48.05
C ALA A 467 6.80 14.62 -49.28
N ARG A 468 5.81 15.50 -49.34
CA ARG A 468 4.95 15.71 -50.49
C ARG A 468 4.90 17.19 -50.85
N GLN A 469 5.07 17.47 -52.13
CA GLN A 469 4.81 18.78 -52.74
C GLN A 469 3.97 18.58 -53.99
N THR A 470 2.77 19.16 -54.02
CA THR A 470 1.73 18.89 -55.03
C THR A 470 1.31 17.41 -55.07
N MET A 471 1.62 16.67 -56.14
CA MET A 471 1.33 15.25 -56.35
C MET A 471 2.58 14.35 -56.31
N ARG A 472 3.78 14.93 -56.11
CA ARG A 472 5.04 14.17 -56.03
C ARG A 472 5.42 13.91 -54.58
N GLU A 473 5.95 12.71 -54.32
CA GLU A 473 6.36 12.24 -53.00
C GLU A 473 7.85 11.84 -53.00
N GLN A 474 8.54 12.10 -51.90
CA GLN A 474 9.95 11.76 -51.70
C GLN A 474 10.14 11.14 -50.32
N LEU A 475 10.85 10.03 -50.23
CA LEU A 475 11.23 9.40 -48.96
C LEU A 475 12.33 10.22 -48.29
N LEU A 476 12.11 10.66 -47.06
CA LEU A 476 13.07 11.44 -46.27
C LEU A 476 13.85 10.57 -45.30
N LEU A 477 13.14 9.68 -44.61
CA LEU A 477 13.64 8.81 -43.54
C LEU A 477 13.04 7.41 -43.71
N SER A 478 13.86 6.38 -43.53
CA SER A 478 13.41 4.99 -43.39
C SER A 478 14.23 4.35 -42.29
N GLN A 479 13.58 3.95 -41.21
CA GLN A 479 14.24 3.49 -39.98
C GLN A 479 13.51 2.28 -39.42
N GLN A 480 14.25 1.22 -39.09
CA GLN A 480 13.71 0.14 -38.27
C GLN A 480 13.63 0.61 -36.82
N ILE A 481 12.45 0.49 -36.23
CA ILE A 481 12.18 0.86 -34.85
C ILE A 481 11.62 -0.35 -34.10
N LYS A 482 12.17 -0.61 -32.92
CA LYS A 482 11.60 -1.58 -31.98
C LYS A 482 10.49 -0.89 -31.20
N LEU A 483 9.29 -1.46 -31.22
CA LEU A 483 8.13 -0.86 -30.59
C LEU A 483 8.11 -1.18 -29.09
N PRO A 484 7.80 -0.21 -28.23
CA PRO A 484 7.73 -0.43 -26.78
C PRO A 484 6.55 -1.34 -26.42
N ALA A 485 6.57 -1.94 -25.23
CA ALA A 485 5.43 -2.67 -24.68
C ALA A 485 4.21 -1.79 -24.29
N THR A 486 4.14 -0.55 -24.77
CA THR A 486 3.00 0.37 -24.59
C THR A 486 2.19 0.49 -25.87
N ALA A 487 0.89 0.76 -25.75
CA ALA A 487 0.04 0.96 -26.91
C ALA A 487 0.36 2.26 -27.69
N GLY A 488 0.91 3.29 -27.03
CA GLY A 488 1.27 4.56 -27.68
C GLY A 488 2.76 4.65 -27.95
N VAL A 489 3.15 4.84 -29.21
CA VAL A 489 4.55 4.91 -29.64
C VAL A 489 4.90 6.35 -29.95
N TYR A 490 6.01 6.83 -29.40
CA TYR A 490 6.60 8.13 -29.73
C TYR A 490 7.94 7.92 -30.40
N TYR A 491 8.16 8.61 -31.52
CA TYR A 491 9.43 8.64 -32.21
C TYR A 491 9.85 10.09 -32.48
N THR A 492 10.89 10.55 -31.81
CA THR A 492 11.43 11.89 -32.00
C THR A 492 12.29 11.95 -33.27
N MET A 493 12.07 12.98 -34.07
CA MET A 493 12.80 13.30 -35.28
C MET A 493 13.18 14.78 -35.27
N HIS A 494 14.38 15.09 -35.77
CA HIS A 494 14.84 16.46 -35.91
C HIS A 494 14.65 16.92 -37.36
N THR A 495 14.06 18.09 -37.57
CA THR A 495 13.92 18.71 -38.90
C THR A 495 15.24 19.37 -39.34
N ASP A 496 16.32 18.60 -39.32
CA ASP A 496 17.69 19.08 -39.51
C ASP A 496 18.01 19.52 -40.95
N ASP A 497 19.24 20.00 -41.14
CA ASP A 497 19.74 20.44 -42.46
C ASP A 497 19.80 19.29 -43.48
N ASN A 498 19.87 18.02 -43.05
CA ASN A 498 19.83 16.88 -43.97
C ASN A 498 18.43 16.71 -44.56
N ILE A 499 17.38 16.77 -43.71
CA ILE A 499 15.99 16.79 -44.19
C ILE A 499 15.77 17.99 -45.13
N ARG A 500 16.30 19.16 -44.78
CA ARG A 500 16.23 20.37 -45.61
C ARG A 500 16.88 20.18 -46.98
N GLN A 501 18.10 19.65 -47.02
CA GLN A 501 18.84 19.40 -48.26
C GLN A 501 18.14 18.35 -49.14
N LYS A 502 17.56 17.29 -48.54
CA LYS A 502 16.78 16.28 -49.26
C LYS A 502 15.53 16.86 -49.91
N ILE A 503 14.77 17.69 -49.19
CA ILE A 503 13.60 18.37 -49.74
C ILE A 503 14.01 19.34 -50.86
N ASN A 504 15.05 20.14 -50.63
CA ASN A 504 15.48 21.15 -51.60
C ASN A 504 16.00 20.51 -52.89
N SER A 505 16.76 19.40 -52.81
CA SER A 505 17.22 18.68 -53.99
C SER A 505 16.08 18.02 -54.78
N GLY A 506 14.95 17.71 -54.14
CA GLY A 506 13.78 17.15 -54.80
C GLY A 506 12.95 18.15 -55.60
N TRP A 507 12.83 19.40 -55.13
CA TRP A 507 11.84 20.35 -55.67
C TRP A 507 12.31 21.81 -55.84
N ASN A 508 13.56 22.15 -55.53
CA ASN A 508 14.10 23.54 -55.56
C ASN A 508 13.27 24.54 -54.71
N GLN A 509 12.51 24.04 -53.74
CA GLN A 509 11.79 24.83 -52.75
C GLN A 509 11.93 24.17 -51.38
N PRO A 510 12.20 24.95 -50.32
CA PRO A 510 12.45 24.40 -48.99
C PRO A 510 11.16 24.20 -48.17
N SER A 511 10.01 23.99 -48.80
CA SER A 511 8.72 23.78 -48.12
C SER A 511 8.04 22.51 -48.58
N ALA A 512 7.57 21.69 -47.65
CA ALA A 512 6.90 20.42 -47.96
C ALA A 512 5.83 20.08 -46.91
N THR A 513 4.92 19.17 -47.30
CA THR A 513 4.00 18.51 -46.35
C THR A 513 4.52 17.13 -45.99
N LEU A 514 4.59 16.82 -44.70
CA LEU A 514 5.14 15.55 -44.21
C LEU A 514 4.03 14.62 -43.73
N TYR A 515 4.16 13.35 -44.08
CA TYR A 515 3.36 12.25 -43.56
C TYR A 515 4.28 11.04 -43.33
N PHE A 516 3.82 10.04 -42.58
CA PHE A 516 4.61 8.85 -42.29
C PHE A 516 3.83 7.56 -42.51
N LYS A 517 4.53 6.44 -42.68
CA LYS A 517 3.96 5.09 -42.86
C LYS A 517 4.66 4.13 -41.91
N ILE A 518 3.90 3.18 -41.37
CA ILE A 518 4.42 2.04 -40.59
C ILE A 518 4.21 0.77 -41.41
N LYS A 519 5.28 0.00 -41.59
CA LYS A 519 5.30 -1.26 -42.34
C LYS A 519 5.86 -2.40 -41.48
N PRO A 520 5.39 -3.65 -41.64
CA PRO A 520 5.98 -4.79 -40.95
C PRO A 520 7.41 -5.07 -41.44
N THR A 521 8.18 -5.76 -40.60
CA THR A 521 9.44 -6.40 -41.00
C THR A 521 9.32 -7.92 -40.98
N GLY A 522 10.05 -8.62 -41.86
CA GLY A 522 10.02 -10.08 -41.93
C GLY A 522 8.63 -10.65 -42.24
N SER A 523 8.23 -11.70 -41.50
CA SER A 523 6.96 -12.42 -41.68
C SER A 523 5.75 -11.79 -40.96
N LEU A 524 5.95 -10.68 -40.25
CA LEU A 524 4.90 -10.00 -39.50
C LEU A 524 3.83 -9.45 -40.45
N LYS A 525 2.55 -9.62 -40.11
CA LYS A 525 1.43 -9.01 -40.86
C LYS A 525 0.73 -7.99 -39.98
N ILE A 526 0.55 -6.79 -40.52
CA ILE A 526 -0.07 -5.65 -39.83
C ILE A 526 -1.31 -5.22 -40.58
N GLN A 527 -2.41 -5.07 -39.87
CA GLN A 527 -3.62 -4.45 -40.40
C GLN A 527 -3.35 -2.98 -40.72
N GLY A 528 -3.64 -2.56 -41.96
CA GLY A 528 -3.32 -1.20 -42.42
C GLY A 528 -1.86 -1.01 -42.85
N ASN A 529 -1.18 -2.08 -43.26
CA ASN A 529 0.19 -2.05 -43.78
C ASN A 529 0.39 -0.91 -44.81
N GLY A 530 1.32 0.00 -44.52
CA GLY A 530 1.72 1.07 -45.43
C GLY A 530 0.69 2.20 -45.59
N GLN A 531 -0.38 2.21 -44.79
CA GLN A 531 -1.33 3.33 -44.75
C GLN A 531 -0.63 4.61 -44.25
N PRO A 532 -0.84 5.77 -44.90
CA PRO A 532 -0.24 7.02 -44.48
C PRO A 532 -0.91 7.58 -43.22
N PHE A 533 -0.10 8.19 -42.35
CA PHE A 533 -0.53 8.88 -41.14
C PHE A 533 -0.04 10.33 -41.11
N PRO A 534 -0.88 11.26 -40.59
CA PRO A 534 -2.29 11.08 -40.23
C PRO A 534 -3.17 10.57 -41.37
N VAL A 535 -4.31 9.93 -41.12
CA VAL A 535 -5.14 9.37 -42.21
C VAL A 535 -5.72 10.47 -43.11
N ASN A 536 -6.04 11.63 -42.53
CA ASN A 536 -6.54 12.80 -43.26
C ASN A 536 -5.35 13.66 -43.76
N PRO A 537 -5.20 13.87 -45.08
CA PRO A 537 -4.14 14.72 -45.63
C PRO A 537 -4.14 16.17 -45.14
N ALA A 538 -5.29 16.70 -44.69
CA ALA A 538 -5.39 18.04 -44.11
C ALA A 538 -4.66 18.17 -42.76
N ASP A 539 -4.30 17.04 -42.14
CA ASP A 539 -3.60 16.97 -40.86
C ASP A 539 -2.09 16.70 -41.02
N TYR A 540 -1.59 16.60 -42.27
CA TYR A 540 -0.15 16.47 -42.54
C TYR A 540 0.64 17.67 -42.01
N LEU A 541 1.88 17.44 -41.59
CA LEU A 541 2.73 18.48 -41.02
C LEU A 541 3.28 19.38 -42.12
N GLN A 542 3.00 20.68 -42.06
CA GLN A 542 3.58 21.66 -42.99
C GLN A 542 4.95 22.12 -42.49
N LEU A 543 6.00 21.82 -43.23
CA LEU A 543 7.38 22.27 -42.97
C LEU A 543 7.72 23.46 -43.88
N ASN A 544 8.21 24.56 -43.32
CA ASN A 544 8.57 25.77 -44.07
C ASN A 544 9.72 26.58 -43.44
N GLU A 545 10.22 27.58 -44.16
CA GLU A 545 11.33 28.46 -43.73
C GLU A 545 10.89 29.81 -43.13
N GLU A 546 9.59 30.05 -42.93
CA GLU A 546 9.10 31.34 -42.45
C GLU A 546 9.57 31.58 -40.99
N ARG A 547 10.42 32.58 -40.78
CA ARG A 547 10.79 33.07 -39.44
C ARG A 547 9.62 33.85 -38.87
N LYS A 548 8.99 33.32 -37.83
CA LYS A 548 7.76 33.93 -37.32
C LYS A 548 7.48 33.57 -35.87
N ILE A 549 7.04 34.56 -35.10
CA ILE A 549 6.32 34.32 -33.84
C ILE A 549 4.90 33.89 -34.20
N ARG A 550 4.54 32.63 -33.97
CA ARG A 550 3.20 32.13 -34.28
C ARG A 550 2.22 32.44 -33.17
N GLN A 551 2.66 32.34 -31.91
CA GLN A 551 1.83 32.57 -30.73
C GLN A 551 2.66 33.23 -29.62
N ALA A 552 2.04 34.14 -28.89
CA ALA A 552 2.60 34.75 -27.69
C ALA A 552 1.45 35.11 -26.74
N TYR A 553 1.39 34.44 -25.58
CA TYR A 553 0.26 34.53 -24.66
C TYR A 553 0.70 34.31 -23.21
N PHE A 554 -0.09 34.84 -22.28
CA PHE A 554 0.16 34.69 -20.85
C PHE A 554 -0.50 33.43 -20.30
N THR A 555 0.16 32.69 -19.44
CA THR A 555 -0.31 31.41 -18.90
C THR A 555 0.18 31.17 -17.47
N ASP A 556 -0.34 30.13 -16.81
CA ASP A 556 0.24 29.61 -15.58
C ASP A 556 1.63 28.98 -15.80
N ALA A 557 2.31 28.66 -14.69
CA ALA A 557 3.66 28.12 -14.73
C ALA A 557 3.79 26.75 -15.42
N GLN A 558 2.69 26.10 -15.77
CA GLN A 558 2.66 24.78 -16.40
C GLN A 558 2.07 24.83 -17.83
N ASP A 559 1.88 26.03 -18.40
CA ASP A 559 1.27 26.23 -19.73
C ASP A 559 -0.13 25.59 -19.90
N ARG A 560 -0.90 25.49 -18.80
CA ARG A 560 -2.19 24.76 -18.80
C ARG A 560 -3.38 25.63 -19.18
N ARG A 561 -3.25 26.96 -19.08
CA ARG A 561 -4.37 27.89 -19.26
C ARG A 561 -3.88 29.28 -19.67
N GLU A 562 -4.32 29.76 -20.83
CA GLU A 562 -4.13 31.16 -21.25
C GLU A 562 -4.94 32.11 -20.34
N TYR A 563 -4.29 33.14 -19.80
CA TYR A 563 -4.91 34.17 -18.99
C TYR A 563 -5.12 35.46 -19.77
N PHE A 564 -6.34 35.99 -19.66
CA PHE A 564 -6.69 37.35 -20.09
C PHE A 564 -6.85 38.30 -18.89
N ALA A 565 -7.05 37.76 -17.69
CA ALA A 565 -7.08 38.50 -16.44
C ALA A 565 -6.50 37.67 -15.29
N ILE A 566 -5.69 38.28 -14.42
CA ILE A 566 -4.96 37.61 -13.34
C ILE A 566 -4.86 38.50 -12.09
N SER A 567 -4.85 37.89 -10.91
CA SER A 567 -4.51 38.58 -9.66
C SER A 567 -3.00 38.86 -9.61
N ILE A 568 -2.60 40.02 -9.09
CA ILE A 568 -1.17 40.39 -8.91
C ILE A 568 -0.38 39.38 -8.07
N LYS A 569 -1.06 38.55 -7.27
CA LYS A 569 -0.45 37.51 -6.42
C LYS A 569 -0.11 36.22 -7.18
N GLN A 570 -0.65 36.03 -8.39
CA GLN A 570 -0.47 34.81 -9.16
C GLN A 570 0.77 34.90 -10.06
N ALA A 571 1.64 33.90 -9.97
CA ALA A 571 2.77 33.78 -10.89
C ALA A 571 2.26 33.55 -12.32
N THR A 572 2.78 34.34 -13.27
CA THR A 572 2.36 34.32 -14.67
C THR A 572 3.58 34.17 -15.58
N ILE A 573 3.47 33.35 -16.63
CA ILE A 573 4.49 33.17 -17.66
C ILE A 573 3.96 33.72 -18.98
N LEU A 574 4.75 34.51 -19.69
CA LEU A 574 4.57 34.78 -21.10
C LEU A 574 5.19 33.62 -21.91
N LYS A 575 4.38 32.84 -22.60
CA LYS A 575 4.82 31.76 -23.48
C LYS A 575 4.88 32.26 -24.91
N ILE A 576 6.03 32.09 -25.56
CA ILE A 576 6.26 32.46 -26.97
C ILE A 576 6.54 31.18 -27.76
N TYR A 577 5.85 30.99 -28.90
CA TYR A 577 6.11 29.92 -29.85
C TYR A 577 6.52 30.51 -31.20
N ALA A 578 7.64 30.04 -31.74
CA ALA A 578 8.29 30.58 -32.92
C ALA A 578 8.77 29.47 -33.88
N THR A 579 8.65 29.71 -35.18
CA THR A 579 9.23 28.85 -36.23
C THR A 579 10.49 29.48 -36.80
N ASN A 580 11.53 28.66 -37.06
CA ASN A 580 12.81 29.06 -37.66
C ASN A 580 13.61 30.13 -36.87
N LEU A 581 13.41 30.19 -35.56
CA LEU A 581 14.13 31.10 -34.64
C LEU A 581 14.89 30.35 -33.52
N ILE A 582 15.06 29.05 -33.64
CA ILE A 582 15.74 28.21 -32.64
C ILE A 582 17.16 28.71 -32.38
N GLY A 583 17.53 28.82 -31.11
CA GLY A 583 18.83 29.35 -30.67
C GLY A 583 19.00 30.86 -30.87
N ARG A 584 17.99 31.58 -31.40
CA ARG A 584 18.03 33.03 -31.52
C ARG A 584 17.54 33.69 -30.24
N GLN A 585 18.24 34.77 -29.88
CA GLN A 585 17.84 35.63 -28.76
C GLN A 585 16.77 36.63 -29.21
N LEU A 586 15.71 36.75 -28.42
CA LEU A 586 14.64 37.73 -28.56
C LEU A 586 14.77 38.77 -27.44
N ASP A 587 14.55 40.03 -27.78
CA ASP A 587 14.45 41.12 -26.80
C ASP A 587 12.97 41.36 -26.47
N ILE A 588 12.62 41.34 -25.19
CA ILE A 588 11.24 41.38 -24.71
C ILE A 588 11.08 42.57 -23.77
N THR A 589 10.14 43.45 -24.09
CA THR A 589 9.84 44.66 -23.30
C THR A 589 8.42 44.57 -22.75
N PHE A 590 8.27 44.52 -21.43
CA PHE A 590 6.96 44.56 -20.77
C PHE A 590 6.52 46.02 -20.56
N LEU A 591 5.29 46.32 -20.95
CA LEU A 591 4.73 47.67 -21.00
C LEU A 591 3.42 47.73 -20.21
N LEU A 592 3.23 48.82 -19.47
CA LEU A 592 1.97 49.23 -18.86
C LEU A 592 1.26 50.18 -19.83
N ALA A 593 0.10 49.76 -20.32
CA ALA A 593 -0.67 50.51 -21.31
C ALA A 593 -1.34 51.75 -20.68
N ARG A 594 -1.08 52.95 -21.22
CA ARG A 594 -1.73 54.21 -20.78
C ARG A 594 -2.96 54.56 -21.62
N LYS A 595 -2.91 54.31 -22.93
CA LYS A 595 -4.08 54.39 -23.81
C LYS A 595 -4.37 53.00 -24.33
N PRO A 596 -5.48 52.35 -23.96
CA PRO A 596 -5.85 51.07 -24.51
C PRO A 596 -6.29 51.27 -25.97
N ALA A 597 -5.34 51.35 -26.89
CA ALA A 597 -5.62 51.10 -28.29
C ALA A 597 -6.21 49.68 -28.41
N PRO A 598 -7.00 49.36 -29.47
CA PRO A 598 -7.59 48.04 -29.62
C PRO A 598 -6.51 47.01 -30.01
N LEU A 599 -5.68 46.62 -29.04
CA LEU A 599 -4.58 45.66 -29.14
C LEU A 599 -5.07 44.20 -29.02
N ASN A 600 -6.39 43.98 -29.07
CA ASN A 600 -6.99 42.65 -29.23
C ASN A 600 -6.94 42.14 -30.70
N LYS A 601 -5.99 42.63 -31.49
CA LYS A 601 -5.75 42.16 -32.87
C LYS A 601 -4.86 40.90 -32.85
N PRO A 602 -4.96 40.02 -33.87
CA PRO A 602 -4.04 38.89 -34.02
C PRO A 602 -2.59 39.38 -34.10
N LEU A 603 -1.64 38.55 -33.65
CA LEU A 603 -0.19 38.83 -33.67
C LEU A 603 0.22 39.31 -35.07
N THR A 604 0.46 40.61 -35.19
CA THR A 604 0.81 41.28 -36.44
C THR A 604 2.28 41.68 -36.36
N LEU A 605 3.02 41.43 -37.44
CA LEU A 605 4.42 41.79 -37.55
C LEU A 605 4.53 43.27 -37.95
N TYR A 606 5.34 44.05 -37.25
CA TYR A 606 5.59 45.45 -37.55
C TYR A 606 7.09 45.71 -37.71
N PRO A 607 7.48 46.65 -38.59
CA PRO A 607 8.81 47.24 -38.53
C PRO A 607 9.06 47.87 -37.16
N ALA A 608 10.27 47.72 -36.60
CA ALA A 608 10.59 48.24 -35.28
C ALA A 608 10.35 49.75 -35.10
N ALA A 609 10.54 50.52 -36.18
CA ALA A 609 10.31 51.97 -36.17
C ALA A 609 8.84 52.33 -35.88
N ASP A 610 7.89 51.54 -36.41
CA ASP A 610 6.46 51.78 -36.26
C ASP A 610 5.97 51.45 -34.84
N ILE A 611 6.58 50.45 -34.19
CA ILE A 611 6.27 50.08 -32.82
C ILE A 611 6.64 51.17 -31.81
N HIS A 612 7.70 51.94 -32.07
CA HIS A 612 8.05 53.07 -31.22
C HIS A 612 6.92 54.13 -31.20
N SER A 613 6.32 54.42 -32.36
CA SER A 613 5.19 55.34 -32.47
C SER A 613 3.95 54.81 -31.73
N LEU A 614 3.70 53.49 -31.77
CA LEU A 614 2.56 52.85 -31.12
C LEU A 614 2.69 52.75 -29.60
N THR A 615 3.92 52.69 -29.08
CA THR A 615 4.19 52.49 -27.64
C THR A 615 4.74 53.73 -26.93
N LYS A 616 4.87 54.87 -27.64
CA LYS A 616 5.46 56.12 -27.11
C LYS A 616 4.80 56.68 -25.84
N ASP A 617 3.50 56.44 -25.69
CA ASP A 617 2.72 56.94 -24.55
C ASP A 617 2.71 55.93 -23.38
N ASP A 618 3.23 54.71 -23.56
CA ASP A 618 3.17 53.62 -22.58
C ASP A 618 4.39 53.60 -21.65
N THR A 619 4.21 53.03 -20.45
CA THR A 619 5.28 52.97 -19.45
C THR A 619 6.00 51.63 -19.49
N ILE A 620 7.32 51.65 -19.69
CA ILE A 620 8.14 50.42 -19.63
C ILE A 620 8.22 49.95 -18.18
N LEU A 621 7.82 48.70 -17.94
CA LEU A 621 7.97 48.04 -16.64
C LEU A 621 9.38 47.50 -16.48
N TYR A 622 9.80 46.62 -17.41
CA TYR A 622 11.15 46.09 -17.46
C TYR A 622 11.43 45.46 -18.83
N ARG A 623 12.70 45.16 -19.08
CA ARG A 623 13.18 44.47 -20.28
C ARG A 623 13.91 43.20 -19.90
N CYS A 624 13.74 42.16 -20.70
CA CYS A 624 14.49 40.93 -20.56
C CYS A 624 14.84 40.36 -21.93
N LYS A 625 15.76 39.41 -21.93
CA LYS A 625 16.19 38.68 -23.13
C LYS A 625 15.93 37.20 -22.92
N GLY A 626 15.60 36.48 -23.99
CA GLY A 626 15.41 35.04 -23.92
C GLY A 626 15.79 34.36 -25.23
N ILE A 627 16.21 33.11 -25.15
CA ILE A 627 16.64 32.32 -26.31
C ILE A 627 15.57 31.26 -26.59
N ILE A 628 15.13 31.16 -27.85
CA ILE A 628 14.19 30.11 -28.27
C ILE A 628 14.87 28.74 -28.15
N ASP A 629 14.22 27.81 -27.46
CA ASP A 629 14.71 26.45 -27.27
C ASP A 629 14.55 25.58 -28.53
N LYS A 630 14.99 24.32 -28.45
CA LYS A 630 14.90 23.36 -29.57
C LYS A 630 13.46 22.94 -29.93
N LYS A 631 12.48 23.22 -29.06
CA LYS A 631 11.05 23.01 -29.34
C LYS A 631 10.45 24.17 -30.14
N GLY A 632 11.19 25.28 -30.29
CA GLY A 632 10.65 26.52 -30.85
C GLY A 632 9.95 27.39 -29.82
N GLU A 633 10.20 27.16 -28.53
CA GLU A 633 9.49 27.83 -27.43
C GLU A 633 10.41 28.74 -26.60
N LEU A 634 9.81 29.75 -25.98
CA LEU A 634 10.47 30.59 -24.99
C LEU A 634 9.47 30.97 -23.88
N PRO A 635 9.57 30.36 -22.69
CA PRO A 635 8.83 30.78 -21.51
C PRO A 635 9.57 31.94 -20.81
N VAL A 636 8.85 33.01 -20.50
CA VAL A 636 9.40 34.18 -19.79
C VAL A 636 8.52 34.54 -18.61
N THR A 637 9.08 34.55 -17.40
CA THR A 637 8.34 34.94 -16.19
C THR A 637 7.94 36.41 -16.26
N ALA A 638 6.65 36.70 -16.04
CA ALA A 638 6.13 38.04 -15.94
C ALA A 638 6.28 38.55 -14.49
N ASP A 639 7.20 39.48 -14.23
CA ASP A 639 7.40 40.07 -12.90
C ASP A 639 6.37 41.18 -12.64
N LEU A 640 5.31 40.81 -11.91
CA LEU A 640 4.20 41.71 -11.58
C LEU A 640 4.41 42.45 -10.25
N LYS A 641 5.53 42.23 -9.54
CA LYS A 641 5.74 42.78 -8.19
C LYS A 641 5.99 44.29 -8.20
N ASN A 642 6.54 44.82 -9.29
CA ASN A 642 6.96 46.21 -9.43
C ASN A 642 5.87 47.14 -9.99
N LEU A 643 4.59 46.72 -9.97
CA LEU A 643 3.50 47.54 -10.47
C LEU A 643 3.21 48.75 -9.53
N PRO A 644 2.92 49.95 -10.09
CA PRO A 644 2.70 51.18 -9.31
C PRO A 644 1.59 51.04 -8.25
N VAL A 645 1.82 51.42 -7.00
CA VAL A 645 0.93 51.07 -5.87
C VAL A 645 -0.44 51.78 -5.91
N ASN A 646 -0.59 52.82 -6.72
CA ASN A 646 -1.73 53.74 -6.72
C ASN A 646 -2.91 53.31 -7.61
N MET A 647 -2.88 52.13 -8.24
CA MET A 647 -3.97 51.64 -9.10
C MET A 647 -4.51 50.29 -8.63
N HIS A 648 -5.78 50.02 -8.94
CA HIS A 648 -6.44 48.74 -8.63
C HIS A 648 -6.48 47.77 -9.81
N LEU A 649 -6.27 48.29 -11.03
CA LEU A 649 -6.31 47.57 -12.30
C LEU A 649 -5.17 48.05 -13.20
N TYR A 650 -4.47 47.12 -13.84
CA TYR A 650 -3.39 47.39 -14.79
C TYR A 650 -3.65 46.61 -16.08
N LEU A 651 -3.25 47.18 -17.21
CA LEU A 651 -3.23 46.50 -18.50
C LEU A 651 -1.77 46.37 -18.94
N ILE A 652 -1.30 45.14 -19.06
CA ILE A 652 0.10 44.82 -19.37
C ILE A 652 0.16 44.05 -20.69
N TYR A 653 1.17 44.31 -21.50
CA TYR A 653 1.51 43.49 -22.65
C TYR A 653 3.02 43.50 -22.85
N ALA A 654 3.52 42.66 -23.75
CA ALA A 654 4.93 42.65 -24.13
C ALA A 654 5.12 42.96 -25.61
N VAL A 655 6.21 43.66 -25.92
CA VAL A 655 6.75 43.77 -27.28
C VAL A 655 7.92 42.81 -27.40
N ILE A 656 7.87 41.94 -28.41
CA ILE A 656 8.86 40.92 -28.73
C ILE A 656 9.57 41.35 -30.00
N GLN A 657 10.86 41.67 -29.88
CA GLN A 657 11.68 42.09 -30.98
C GLN A 657 12.49 40.91 -31.54
N LEU A 658 12.40 40.74 -32.86
CA LEU A 658 13.13 39.74 -33.60
C LEU A 658 14.52 40.27 -34.02
N PRO A 659 15.48 39.38 -34.29
CA PRO A 659 16.84 39.77 -34.73
C PRO A 659 16.90 40.52 -36.06
N ASP A 660 15.85 40.47 -36.88
CA ASP A 660 15.75 41.07 -38.22
C ASP A 660 15.10 42.47 -38.20
N HIS A 661 15.06 43.13 -37.03
CA HIS A 661 14.47 44.45 -36.82
C HIS A 661 12.94 44.53 -36.99
N ASN A 662 12.25 43.38 -37.04
CA ASN A 662 10.79 43.31 -36.90
C ASN A 662 10.41 43.09 -35.43
N ALA A 663 9.20 43.47 -35.05
CA ALA A 663 8.68 43.20 -33.71
C ALA A 663 7.17 42.93 -33.71
N VAL A 664 6.71 42.27 -32.64
CA VAL A 664 5.32 41.84 -32.45
C VAL A 664 4.89 42.20 -31.03
N TYR A 665 3.67 42.71 -30.83
CA TYR A 665 3.10 42.87 -29.50
C TYR A 665 2.22 41.67 -29.12
N THR A 666 2.24 41.28 -27.85
CA THR A 666 1.34 40.25 -27.30
C THR A 666 -0.06 40.81 -27.11
N LYS A 667 -1.03 39.91 -26.85
CA LYS A 667 -2.34 40.34 -26.33
C LYS A 667 -2.18 41.03 -24.96
N LEU A 668 -3.14 41.90 -24.62
CA LEU A 668 -3.22 42.54 -23.31
C LEU A 668 -3.62 41.54 -22.21
N LEU A 669 -2.94 41.63 -21.07
CA LEU A 669 -3.25 40.95 -19.82
C LEU A 669 -3.75 41.96 -18.80
N MET A 670 -4.94 41.71 -18.25
CA MET A 670 -5.50 42.50 -17.17
C MET A 670 -4.98 42.01 -15.81
N VAL A 671 -4.34 42.88 -15.03
CA VAL A 671 -3.85 42.54 -13.68
C VAL A 671 -4.61 43.34 -12.63
N TYR A 672 -5.12 42.68 -11.58
CA TYR A 672 -5.88 43.35 -10.51
C TYR A 672 -5.30 43.05 -9.12
N ARG A 673 -5.48 43.99 -8.19
CA ARG A 673 -4.81 43.98 -6.87
C ARG A 673 -5.60 43.36 -5.71
N ASN A 674 -6.94 43.32 -5.76
CA ASN A 674 -7.82 42.86 -4.67
C ASN A 674 -9.15 42.26 -5.19
N ASP A 675 -9.80 41.43 -4.36
CA ASP A 675 -11.09 40.74 -4.61
C ASP A 675 -12.31 41.67 -4.74
N LYS A 676 -12.11 42.99 -4.61
CA LYS A 676 -13.17 44.01 -4.72
C LYS A 676 -13.66 44.23 -6.16
N ILE A 677 -12.94 43.72 -7.17
CA ILE A 677 -13.38 43.79 -8.56
C ILE A 677 -14.24 42.56 -8.85
N GLN A 678 -15.56 42.71 -8.82
CA GLN A 678 -16.50 41.71 -9.35
C GLN A 678 -16.38 41.66 -10.88
N LEU A 679 -15.52 40.79 -11.38
CA LEU A 679 -15.45 40.49 -12.82
C LEU A 679 -16.74 39.81 -13.27
N SER A 680 -17.36 40.32 -14.34
CA SER A 680 -18.61 39.76 -14.89
C SER A 680 -18.44 38.29 -15.33
N PRO A 681 -19.52 37.48 -15.32
CA PRO A 681 -19.49 36.12 -15.88
C PRO A 681 -19.02 36.07 -17.33
N ALA A 682 -19.34 37.09 -18.14
CA ALA A 682 -18.88 37.21 -19.52
C ALA A 682 -17.36 37.44 -19.64
N THR A 683 -16.77 38.18 -18.69
CA THR A 683 -15.31 38.39 -18.60
C THR A 683 -14.59 37.11 -18.16
N ARG A 684 -15.19 36.33 -17.25
CA ARG A 684 -14.73 34.97 -16.88
C ARG A 684 -14.89 33.97 -18.04
N SER A 685 -15.93 34.13 -18.85
CA SER A 685 -16.21 33.28 -20.03
C SER A 685 -15.33 33.60 -21.23
N ARG A 686 -14.89 34.84 -21.44
CA ARG A 686 -13.88 35.18 -22.47
C ARG A 686 -12.50 34.60 -22.16
N SER A 687 -12.20 34.37 -20.87
CA SER A 687 -11.03 33.59 -20.44
C SER A 687 -11.11 32.10 -20.84
N ALA A 688 -12.29 31.63 -21.29
CA ALA A 688 -12.54 30.25 -21.71
C ALA A 688 -12.69 30.09 -23.23
N ALA A 689 -12.44 31.14 -24.03
CA ALA A 689 -12.36 31.03 -25.49
C ALA A 689 -11.04 30.35 -25.88
N VAL A 690 -11.01 29.04 -25.69
CA VAL A 690 -10.00 28.12 -26.21
C VAL A 690 -9.99 28.30 -27.73
N ILE A 691 -8.90 28.86 -28.29
CA ILE A 691 -8.52 28.51 -29.65
C ILE A 691 -8.46 26.99 -29.63
N GLU A 692 -9.26 26.31 -30.46
CA GLU A 692 -9.20 24.86 -30.67
C GLU A 692 -7.79 24.46 -31.13
N ARG A 693 -6.84 24.41 -30.20
CA ARG A 693 -5.83 23.37 -30.19
C ARG A 693 -6.61 22.14 -29.80
N VAL A 694 -6.84 21.26 -30.76
CA VAL A 694 -7.28 19.88 -30.50
C VAL A 694 -6.25 19.33 -29.54
N ASN A 695 -6.61 19.38 -28.26
CA ASN A 695 -5.76 19.02 -27.15
C ASN A 695 -5.67 17.50 -27.18
N ILE A 696 -4.73 16.98 -27.97
CA ILE A 696 -4.26 15.59 -27.81
C ILE A 696 -3.06 15.65 -26.89
N GLN A 697 -3.23 16.32 -25.76
CA GLN A 697 -2.84 15.63 -24.55
C GLN A 697 -3.91 14.56 -24.35
N GLN A 698 -3.66 13.37 -24.90
CA GLN A 698 -3.87 12.19 -24.07
C GLN A 698 -3.04 12.48 -22.81
N ARG A 699 -3.71 13.04 -21.80
CA ARG A 699 -3.21 12.94 -20.44
C ARG A 699 -2.82 11.47 -20.26
N SER A 700 -1.68 11.25 -19.66
CA SER A 700 -1.44 10.05 -18.88
C SER A 700 -2.60 9.90 -17.88
N GLU A 701 -3.72 9.31 -18.31
CA GLU A 701 -4.92 9.04 -17.50
C GLU A 701 -4.67 7.93 -16.45
N GLY A 702 -3.41 7.71 -16.07
CA GLY A 702 -3.03 6.84 -14.97
C GLY A 702 -2.93 7.55 -13.62
N CYS A 703 -2.82 8.89 -13.57
CA CYS A 703 -2.43 9.54 -12.31
C CYS A 703 -3.00 10.93 -12.03
N ASP A 704 -4.30 11.11 -12.21
CA ASP A 704 -5.02 12.14 -11.45
C ASP A 704 -5.40 11.55 -10.08
N SER A 705 -5.20 12.30 -9.00
CA SER A 705 -5.66 11.95 -7.66
C SER A 705 -7.21 11.93 -7.61
N LEU A 706 -7.84 10.86 -7.12
CA LEU A 706 -9.29 10.78 -6.92
C LEU A 706 -9.66 11.18 -5.50
N VAL A 707 -10.78 11.90 -5.35
CA VAL A 707 -11.47 12.11 -4.08
C VAL A 707 -11.79 10.74 -3.48
N TRP A 708 -11.52 10.55 -2.19
CA TRP A 708 -11.56 9.24 -1.50
C TRP A 708 -10.58 8.17 -2.03
N GLY A 709 -9.68 8.51 -2.94
CA GLY A 709 -8.79 7.55 -3.61
C GLY A 709 -7.80 6.84 -2.68
N ALA A 710 -7.48 7.40 -1.51
CA ALA A 710 -6.61 6.77 -0.51
C ALA A 710 -7.27 5.61 0.25
N LYS A 711 -8.61 5.51 0.18
CA LYS A 711 -9.39 4.45 0.86
C LYS A 711 -9.61 3.20 0.00
N VAL A 712 -9.15 3.22 -1.25
CA VAL A 712 -9.38 2.16 -2.23
C VAL A 712 -8.09 1.83 -2.99
N SER A 713 -7.96 0.61 -3.52
CA SER A 713 -6.77 0.16 -4.24
C SER A 713 -6.57 0.87 -5.60
N CYS A 714 -5.36 0.85 -6.17
CA CYS A 714 -5.11 1.39 -7.51
C CYS A 714 -6.02 0.71 -8.56
N ALA A 715 -6.20 -0.61 -8.50
CA ALA A 715 -7.08 -1.34 -9.42
C ALA A 715 -8.54 -0.87 -9.34
N PHE A 716 -9.04 -0.55 -8.13
CA PHE A 716 -10.36 0.05 -7.95
C PHE A 716 -10.42 1.44 -8.58
N ARG A 717 -9.42 2.30 -8.34
CA ARG A 717 -9.34 3.65 -8.94
C ARG A 717 -9.32 3.61 -10.47
N MET A 718 -8.54 2.70 -11.06
CA MET A 718 -8.48 2.52 -12.52
C MET A 718 -9.83 2.08 -13.08
N LYS A 719 -10.50 1.13 -12.41
CA LYS A 719 -11.81 0.64 -12.83
C LYS A 719 -12.89 1.72 -12.76
N VAL A 720 -12.87 2.56 -11.72
CA VAL A 720 -13.78 3.73 -11.60
C VAL A 720 -13.56 4.72 -12.73
N ARG A 721 -12.31 5.00 -13.10
CA ARG A 721 -11.98 5.87 -14.25
C ARG A 721 -12.47 5.28 -15.57
N GLU A 722 -12.28 3.98 -15.75
CA GLU A 722 -12.76 3.26 -16.93
C GLU A 722 -14.27 3.40 -17.09
N ILE A 723 -15.01 3.22 -16.00
CA ILE A 723 -16.46 3.32 -15.97
C ILE A 723 -16.92 4.76 -16.16
N ALA A 724 -16.28 5.73 -15.49
CA ALA A 724 -16.56 7.15 -15.62
C ALA A 724 -16.43 7.61 -17.08
N ARG A 725 -15.37 7.18 -17.76
CA ARG A 725 -15.16 7.43 -19.19
C ARG A 725 -16.25 6.80 -20.06
N LYS A 726 -16.65 5.55 -19.80
CA LYS A 726 -17.76 4.89 -20.51
C LYS A 726 -19.11 5.59 -20.28
N LEU A 727 -19.29 6.19 -19.10
CA LEU A 727 -20.50 6.93 -18.73
C LEU A 727 -20.46 8.42 -19.14
N LYS A 728 -19.31 8.93 -19.60
CA LYS A 728 -19.06 10.37 -19.78
C LYS A 728 -19.39 11.17 -18.51
N ALA A 729 -18.91 10.69 -17.37
CA ALA A 729 -19.11 11.26 -16.03
C ALA A 729 -17.75 11.58 -15.38
N ASP A 730 -17.73 12.44 -14.34
CA ASP A 730 -16.52 12.69 -13.55
C ASP A 730 -16.26 11.52 -12.56
N PRO A 731 -15.06 10.90 -12.56
CA PRO A 731 -14.75 9.80 -11.65
C PRO A 731 -14.77 10.20 -10.16
N ASN A 732 -14.51 11.47 -9.81
CA ASN A 732 -14.61 11.96 -8.43
C ASN A 732 -16.07 12.01 -7.96
N HIS A 733 -17.02 12.27 -8.86
CA HIS A 733 -18.43 12.22 -8.52
C HIS A 733 -18.88 10.80 -8.20
N LEU A 734 -18.45 9.82 -9.01
CA LEU A 734 -18.73 8.40 -8.74
C LEU A 734 -18.10 7.95 -7.42
N MET A 735 -16.84 8.31 -7.17
CA MET A 735 -16.16 8.03 -5.89
C MET A 735 -16.90 8.62 -4.70
N THR A 736 -17.37 9.86 -4.82
CA THR A 736 -18.10 10.55 -3.74
C THR A 736 -19.46 9.90 -3.48
N CYS A 737 -20.19 9.53 -4.53
CA CYS A 737 -21.46 8.82 -4.38
C CYS A 737 -21.25 7.47 -3.67
N MET A 738 -20.24 6.69 -4.08
CA MET A 738 -19.94 5.42 -3.41
C MET A 738 -19.49 5.61 -1.96
N ALA A 739 -18.70 6.64 -1.67
CA ALA A 739 -18.30 6.95 -0.30
C ALA A 739 -19.48 7.43 0.56
N PHE A 740 -20.44 8.13 -0.03
CA PHE A 740 -21.67 8.53 0.66
C PHE A 740 -22.50 7.28 1.03
N GLU A 741 -22.77 6.44 0.03
CA GLU A 741 -23.58 5.23 0.16
C GLU A 741 -22.94 4.14 1.03
N THR A 742 -21.62 4.17 1.20
CA THR A 742 -20.86 3.21 2.02
C THR A 742 -20.35 3.76 3.34
N GLY A 743 -20.71 4.99 3.69
CA GLY A 743 -20.12 5.67 4.84
C GLY A 743 -18.62 5.96 4.71
N GLY A 744 -18.00 5.64 3.57
CA GLY A 744 -16.57 5.80 3.28
C GLY A 744 -15.79 4.48 3.27
N GLY A 745 -16.45 3.33 3.48
CA GLY A 745 -15.81 2.02 3.55
C GLY A 745 -15.64 1.29 2.21
N PHE A 746 -16.36 1.69 1.15
CA PHE A 746 -16.33 1.04 -0.17
C PHE A 746 -16.59 -0.48 -0.12
N LEU A 747 -17.45 -0.91 0.80
CA LEU A 747 -17.75 -2.32 1.05
C LEU A 747 -18.90 -2.80 0.13
N PRO A 748 -18.73 -3.92 -0.61
CA PRO A 748 -19.72 -4.43 -1.55
C PRO A 748 -20.96 -5.02 -0.86
N TYR A 749 -20.87 -5.29 0.44
CA TYR A 749 -21.97 -5.79 1.28
C TYR A 749 -22.60 -4.73 2.18
N GLN A 750 -22.27 -3.44 2.00
CA GLN A 750 -22.89 -2.37 2.76
C GLN A 750 -24.42 -2.38 2.57
N LEU A 751 -25.19 -2.22 3.64
CA LEU A 751 -26.66 -2.08 3.58
C LEU A 751 -27.11 -0.66 3.89
N SER A 752 -28.20 -0.24 3.24
CA SER A 752 -28.85 1.05 3.50
C SER A 752 -29.40 1.10 4.93
N GLY A 753 -29.07 2.15 5.67
CA GLY A 753 -29.47 2.34 7.07
C GLY A 753 -28.47 1.76 8.10
N TYR A 754 -27.38 1.13 7.66
CA TYR A 754 -26.31 0.63 8.52
C TYR A 754 -25.02 1.46 8.32
N SER A 755 -24.21 1.61 9.36
CA SER A 755 -22.97 2.40 9.37
C SER A 755 -21.97 1.81 10.36
N THR A 756 -20.66 1.96 10.09
CA THR A 756 -19.57 1.49 10.97
C THR A 756 -19.52 2.19 12.32
N VAL A 757 -20.23 3.31 12.49
CA VAL A 757 -20.15 4.15 13.70
C VAL A 757 -21.43 4.09 14.54
N ASN A 758 -22.61 4.14 13.91
CA ASN A 758 -23.89 4.35 14.62
C ASN A 758 -24.85 3.17 14.58
N THR A 759 -24.72 2.27 13.60
CA THR A 759 -25.62 1.13 13.42
C THR A 759 -24.87 0.02 12.70
N PRO A 760 -24.07 -0.78 13.43
CA PRO A 760 -23.20 -1.80 12.83
C PRO A 760 -23.99 -2.75 11.94
N LEU A 761 -23.39 -3.16 10.82
CA LEU A 761 -24.00 -4.12 9.90
C LEU A 761 -24.41 -5.40 10.67
N PRO A 762 -25.58 -5.98 10.36
CA PRO A 762 -26.03 -7.18 11.05
C PRO A 762 -25.10 -8.34 10.73
N GLU A 763 -24.88 -9.17 11.75
CA GLU A 763 -23.92 -10.27 11.77
C GLU A 763 -24.16 -11.27 10.62
N LYS A 764 -25.44 -11.51 10.28
CA LYS A 764 -25.88 -12.33 9.13
C LYS A 764 -26.69 -11.53 8.10
N LEU A 765 -26.23 -11.54 6.84
CA LEU A 765 -27.00 -11.08 5.68
C LEU A 765 -28.00 -12.17 5.24
N THR A 766 -29.15 -12.23 5.90
CA THR A 766 -30.24 -13.13 5.48
C THR A 766 -30.88 -12.61 4.18
N ASP A 767 -31.50 -13.51 3.40
CA ASP A 767 -32.19 -13.08 2.18
C ASP A 767 -33.32 -12.10 2.48
N GLY A 768 -34.06 -12.28 3.57
CA GLY A 768 -35.07 -11.30 4.00
C GLY A 768 -34.50 -9.92 4.35
N LEU A 769 -33.24 -9.84 4.80
CA LEU A 769 -32.58 -8.57 5.12
C LEU A 769 -32.02 -7.93 3.83
N LEU A 770 -31.38 -8.73 2.98
CA LEU A 770 -30.96 -8.32 1.66
C LEU A 770 -32.15 -7.91 0.79
N GLU A 771 -33.34 -8.48 0.96
CA GLU A 771 -34.54 -8.10 0.21
C GLU A 771 -35.11 -6.75 0.64
N ARG A 772 -35.11 -6.46 1.95
CA ARG A 772 -35.65 -5.23 2.55
C ARG A 772 -34.74 -4.02 2.37
N HIS A 773 -33.43 -4.22 2.36
CA HIS A 773 -32.45 -3.13 2.25
C HIS A 773 -31.83 -3.05 0.85
N ALA A 774 -31.34 -1.88 0.49
CA ALA A 774 -30.44 -1.73 -0.64
C ALA A 774 -29.03 -2.20 -0.24
N VAL A 775 -28.20 -2.59 -1.22
CA VAL A 775 -26.90 -3.22 -0.95
C VAL A 775 -25.78 -2.74 -1.87
N GLY A 776 -24.55 -2.62 -1.35
CA GLY A 776 -23.33 -2.44 -2.11
C GLY A 776 -22.94 -1.00 -2.40
N LEU A 777 -21.94 -0.83 -3.28
CA LEU A 777 -21.22 0.42 -3.52
C LEU A 777 -22.11 1.62 -3.86
N VAL A 778 -23.27 1.39 -4.49
CA VAL A 778 -24.25 2.42 -4.85
C VAL A 778 -25.65 2.10 -4.35
N GLN A 779 -25.78 1.25 -3.31
CA GLN A 779 -27.06 0.82 -2.76
C GLN A 779 -28.03 0.26 -3.82
N PHE A 780 -27.69 -0.88 -4.44
CA PHE A 780 -28.55 -1.57 -5.40
C PHE A 780 -29.88 -1.99 -4.76
N THR A 781 -30.97 -1.38 -5.22
CA THR A 781 -32.33 -1.74 -4.83
C THR A 781 -32.82 -3.00 -5.56
N LYS A 782 -33.96 -3.56 -5.11
CA LYS A 782 -34.59 -4.71 -5.78
C LYS A 782 -34.93 -4.39 -7.25
N ASP A 783 -35.38 -3.17 -7.52
CA ASP A 783 -35.74 -2.75 -8.87
C ASP A 783 -34.52 -2.45 -9.73
N ALA A 784 -33.43 -1.93 -9.15
CA ALA A 784 -32.15 -1.80 -9.85
C ALA A 784 -31.64 -3.16 -10.34
N VAL A 785 -31.67 -4.20 -9.50
CA VAL A 785 -31.26 -5.57 -9.88
C VAL A 785 -32.18 -6.16 -10.96
N LYS A 786 -33.51 -5.99 -10.83
CA LYS A 786 -34.46 -6.42 -11.87
C LYS A 786 -34.19 -5.72 -13.21
N GLU A 787 -33.92 -4.43 -13.19
CA GLU A 787 -33.63 -3.66 -14.40
C GLU A 787 -32.33 -4.13 -15.05
N ILE A 788 -31.26 -4.35 -14.28
CA ILE A 788 -29.98 -4.87 -14.78
C ILE A 788 -30.19 -6.25 -15.43
N ASN A 789 -30.88 -7.16 -14.74
CA ASN A 789 -31.15 -8.51 -15.25
C ASN A 789 -31.96 -8.47 -16.55
N ARG A 790 -33.03 -7.69 -16.59
CA ARG A 790 -33.90 -7.54 -17.76
C ARG A 790 -33.15 -6.91 -18.94
N LYS A 791 -32.41 -5.82 -18.71
CA LYS A 791 -31.82 -5.00 -19.78
C LYS A 791 -30.50 -5.56 -20.32
N PHE A 792 -29.76 -6.31 -19.51
CA PHE A 792 -28.44 -6.84 -19.87
C PHE A 792 -28.38 -8.37 -19.85
N HIS A 793 -29.53 -9.03 -19.81
CA HIS A 793 -29.66 -10.50 -19.80
C HIS A 793 -28.78 -11.17 -18.73
N LYS A 794 -28.78 -10.60 -17.52
CA LYS A 794 -28.05 -11.13 -16.36
C LYS A 794 -29.00 -11.93 -15.45
N LYS A 795 -28.40 -12.72 -14.55
CA LYS A 795 -29.11 -13.46 -13.48
C LYS A 795 -28.46 -13.16 -12.12
N ILE A 796 -28.21 -11.87 -11.83
CA ILE A 796 -27.56 -11.44 -10.60
C ILE A 796 -28.59 -11.25 -9.47
N THR A 797 -28.24 -11.63 -8.24
CA THR A 797 -29.04 -11.39 -7.03
C THR A 797 -28.36 -10.39 -6.10
N LYS A 798 -29.13 -9.78 -5.17
CA LYS A 798 -28.56 -8.90 -4.12
C LYS A 798 -27.52 -9.63 -3.25
N ARG A 799 -27.71 -10.93 -2.99
CA ARG A 799 -26.73 -11.78 -2.30
C ARG A 799 -25.44 -11.95 -3.09
N GLN A 800 -25.53 -12.19 -4.40
CA GLN A 800 -24.35 -12.30 -5.24
C GLN A 800 -23.60 -10.97 -5.33
N LEU A 801 -24.31 -9.84 -5.43
CA LEU A 801 -23.68 -8.52 -5.35
C LEU A 801 -22.96 -8.33 -4.02
N ALA A 802 -23.59 -8.64 -2.88
CA ALA A 802 -22.99 -8.50 -1.56
C ALA A 802 -21.70 -9.32 -1.38
N ASN A 803 -21.62 -10.50 -2.01
CA ASN A 803 -20.50 -11.42 -1.90
C ASN A 803 -19.37 -11.17 -2.92
N MET A 804 -19.51 -10.19 -3.82
CA MET A 804 -18.48 -9.84 -4.81
C MET A 804 -17.31 -9.12 -4.16
N GLN A 805 -16.15 -9.16 -4.84
CA GLN A 805 -15.10 -8.20 -4.55
C GLN A 805 -15.54 -6.78 -4.95
N PRO A 806 -15.06 -5.72 -4.27
CA PRO A 806 -15.42 -4.34 -4.61
C PRO A 806 -15.18 -4.00 -6.09
N ILE A 807 -14.08 -4.48 -6.67
CA ILE A 807 -13.72 -4.24 -8.08
C ILE A 807 -14.69 -4.94 -9.05
N GLU A 808 -15.16 -6.13 -8.73
CA GLU A 808 -16.14 -6.87 -9.55
C GLU A 808 -17.50 -6.19 -9.51
N GLN A 809 -17.90 -5.67 -8.35
CA GLN A 809 -19.18 -4.99 -8.18
C GLN A 809 -19.24 -3.67 -8.98
N LEU A 810 -18.09 -3.04 -9.29
CA LEU A 810 -18.03 -1.87 -10.16
C LEU A 810 -18.57 -2.13 -11.57
N ASP A 811 -18.45 -3.34 -12.12
CA ASP A 811 -19.06 -3.66 -13.41
C ASP A 811 -20.60 -3.53 -13.35
N TYR A 812 -21.20 -3.85 -12.21
CA TYR A 812 -22.64 -3.68 -11.98
C TYR A 812 -23.02 -2.23 -11.69
N VAL A 813 -22.12 -1.44 -11.08
CA VAL A 813 -22.28 0.02 -10.95
C VAL A 813 -22.37 0.66 -12.35
N TYR A 814 -21.49 0.26 -13.27
CA TYR A 814 -21.57 0.68 -14.66
C TYR A 814 -22.89 0.30 -15.32
N LEU A 815 -23.32 -0.97 -15.21
CA LEU A 815 -24.58 -1.42 -15.80
C LEU A 815 -25.79 -0.63 -15.27
N HIS A 816 -25.80 -0.32 -13.97
CA HIS A 816 -26.86 0.47 -13.35
C HIS A 816 -26.93 1.90 -13.90
N LEU A 817 -25.78 2.55 -14.07
CA LEU A 817 -25.69 3.95 -14.51
C LEU A 817 -25.69 4.12 -16.03
N LYS A 818 -25.51 3.04 -16.81
CA LYS A 818 -25.34 3.07 -18.28
C LYS A 818 -26.43 3.82 -19.03
N ARG A 819 -27.66 3.87 -18.53
CA ARG A 819 -28.77 4.60 -19.18
C ARG A 819 -28.64 6.14 -19.10
N PHE A 820 -27.74 6.64 -18.25
CA PHE A 820 -27.49 8.06 -18.05
C PHE A 820 -26.20 8.54 -18.72
N THR A 821 -25.59 7.74 -19.59
CA THR A 821 -24.35 8.13 -20.28
C THR A 821 -24.49 9.49 -20.95
N GLY A 822 -23.63 10.44 -20.59
CA GLY A 822 -23.66 11.83 -21.10
C GLY A 822 -24.65 12.78 -20.40
N ARG A 823 -25.38 12.32 -19.38
CA ARG A 823 -26.30 13.13 -18.55
C ARG A 823 -25.83 13.29 -17.10
N LEU A 824 -24.68 12.71 -16.74
CA LEU A 824 -24.10 12.73 -15.40
C LEU A 824 -23.07 13.86 -15.26
N ASN A 825 -23.49 15.09 -15.53
CA ASN A 825 -22.59 16.23 -15.71
C ASN A 825 -22.15 16.88 -14.38
N THR A 826 -22.97 16.78 -13.34
CA THR A 826 -22.67 17.33 -12.01
C THR A 826 -22.63 16.24 -10.94
N LEU A 827 -22.06 16.55 -9.77
CA LEU A 827 -22.11 15.65 -8.61
C LEU A 827 -23.56 15.32 -8.22
N ASN A 828 -24.44 16.32 -8.32
CA ASN A 828 -25.86 16.16 -8.07
C ASN A 828 -26.50 15.20 -9.09
N ASP A 829 -26.21 15.32 -10.39
CA ASP A 829 -26.74 14.40 -11.41
C ASP A 829 -26.29 12.96 -11.19
N CYS A 830 -25.02 12.75 -10.81
CA CYS A 830 -24.49 11.43 -10.44
C CYS A 830 -25.26 10.81 -9.27
N TYR A 831 -25.56 11.62 -8.26
CA TYR A 831 -26.27 11.13 -7.08
C TYR A 831 -27.77 10.93 -7.34
N MET A 832 -28.41 11.83 -8.10
CA MET A 832 -29.81 11.67 -8.53
C MET A 832 -29.99 10.39 -9.35
N ALA A 833 -29.01 10.00 -10.18
CA ALA A 833 -29.05 8.76 -10.93
C ALA A 833 -29.10 7.49 -10.05
N ILE A 834 -28.69 7.59 -8.78
CA ILE A 834 -28.71 6.52 -7.78
C ILE A 834 -30.01 6.60 -6.96
N ILE A 835 -30.30 7.75 -6.35
CA ILE A 835 -31.40 7.89 -5.38
C ILE A 835 -32.77 8.16 -6.02
N LYS A 836 -32.84 9.01 -7.05
CA LYS A 836 -34.10 9.42 -7.71
C LYS A 836 -33.87 9.69 -9.19
N PRO A 837 -33.76 8.63 -10.03
CA PRO A 837 -33.19 8.78 -11.37
C PRO A 837 -34.04 9.60 -12.36
N SER A 838 -35.32 9.85 -12.04
CA SER A 838 -36.20 10.74 -12.80
C SER A 838 -35.79 12.21 -12.74
N LEU A 839 -35.01 12.62 -11.73
CA LEU A 839 -34.63 14.00 -11.47
C LEU A 839 -33.26 14.40 -12.05
N VAL A 840 -32.57 13.49 -12.74
CA VAL A 840 -31.27 13.78 -13.38
C VAL A 840 -31.41 14.90 -14.41
N GLY A 841 -30.73 16.03 -14.17
CA GLY A 841 -30.79 17.25 -14.97
C GLY A 841 -31.99 18.18 -14.67
N SER A 842 -32.69 18.00 -13.55
CA SER A 842 -33.87 18.79 -13.16
C SER A 842 -33.53 19.97 -12.22
N ASN A 843 -34.51 20.74 -11.76
CA ASN A 843 -34.30 21.97 -10.99
C ASN A 843 -33.86 21.65 -9.54
N PRO A 844 -32.86 22.37 -8.97
CA PRO A 844 -32.44 22.17 -7.58
C PRO A 844 -33.54 22.32 -6.52
N ASN A 845 -34.63 23.01 -6.81
CA ASN A 845 -35.76 23.14 -5.88
C ASN A 845 -36.80 22.01 -6.03
N ASP A 846 -36.61 21.07 -6.96
CA ASP A 846 -37.54 19.97 -7.13
C ASP A 846 -37.54 19.05 -5.91
N ILE A 847 -38.74 18.62 -5.53
CA ILE A 847 -38.96 17.74 -4.39
C ILE A 847 -38.47 16.33 -4.75
N VAL A 848 -37.53 15.82 -3.95
CA VAL A 848 -37.04 14.44 -4.04
C VAL A 848 -38.00 13.50 -3.31
N PHE A 849 -38.31 13.82 -2.05
CA PHE A 849 -39.28 13.11 -1.20
C PHE A 849 -40.00 14.09 -0.27
N SER A 850 -41.25 13.82 0.10
CA SER A 850 -41.96 14.60 1.13
C SER A 850 -42.77 13.67 2.02
N GLN A 851 -42.90 14.04 3.30
CA GLN A 851 -43.64 13.23 4.27
C GLN A 851 -45.12 13.12 3.88
N GLU A 852 -45.69 14.18 3.32
CA GLU A 852 -47.07 14.17 2.83
C GLU A 852 -47.29 13.12 1.73
N ASN A 853 -46.33 12.96 0.82
CA ASN A 853 -46.41 11.97 -0.26
C ASN A 853 -46.21 10.53 0.24
N ASP A 854 -45.36 10.35 1.26
CA ASP A 854 -45.22 9.09 2.00
C ASP A 854 -46.56 8.67 2.63
N LEU A 855 -47.21 9.59 3.35
CA LEU A 855 -48.52 9.36 4.00
C LEU A 855 -49.63 9.11 2.97
N LYS A 856 -49.68 9.89 1.88
CA LYS A 856 -50.71 9.77 0.84
C LYS A 856 -50.66 8.44 0.07
N ASN A 857 -49.46 7.90 -0.16
CA ASN A 857 -49.29 6.69 -0.97
C ASN A 857 -48.92 5.45 -0.15
N ASN A 858 -48.89 5.56 1.19
CA ASN A 858 -48.44 4.51 2.09
C ASN A 858 -47.05 3.94 1.69
N ILE A 859 -46.11 4.85 1.45
CA ILE A 859 -44.70 4.55 1.11
C ILE A 859 -43.77 5.21 2.14
N THR A 860 -42.51 4.78 2.20
CA THR A 860 -41.57 5.20 3.25
C THR A 860 -40.31 5.88 2.70
N PHE A 861 -40.41 6.59 1.57
CA PHE A 861 -39.24 7.18 0.92
C PHE A 861 -38.69 8.39 1.67
N TYR A 862 -39.55 9.31 2.12
CA TYR A 862 -39.13 10.41 2.97
C TYR A 862 -38.61 9.88 4.32
N SER A 863 -39.37 9.01 4.97
CA SER A 863 -39.01 8.46 6.29
C SER A 863 -37.68 7.70 6.31
N SER A 864 -37.35 6.97 5.23
CA SER A 864 -36.06 6.27 5.10
C SER A 864 -34.88 7.20 4.80
N ASN A 865 -35.15 8.42 4.32
CA ASN A 865 -34.14 9.40 3.90
C ASN A 865 -34.21 10.69 4.72
N LYS A 866 -34.88 10.68 5.89
CA LYS A 866 -35.11 11.86 6.74
C LYS A 866 -33.82 12.62 7.08
N GLY A 867 -32.68 11.94 7.13
CA GLY A 867 -31.37 12.56 7.34
C GLY A 867 -30.91 13.53 6.23
N LEU A 868 -31.63 13.59 5.11
CA LEU A 868 -31.39 14.54 4.02
C LEU A 868 -32.20 15.84 4.15
N ASP A 869 -33.18 15.89 5.06
CA ASP A 869 -34.00 17.07 5.35
C ASP A 869 -33.26 17.96 6.36
N THR A 870 -32.57 18.98 5.86
CA THR A 870 -31.66 19.79 6.68
C THR A 870 -32.35 20.97 7.36
N ASN A 871 -33.44 21.45 6.77
CA ASN A 871 -34.23 22.57 7.29
C ASN A 871 -35.41 22.09 8.16
N GLN A 872 -35.67 20.78 8.20
CA GLN A 872 -36.74 20.11 8.94
C GLN A 872 -38.15 20.55 8.54
N ASP A 873 -38.35 20.92 7.27
CA ASP A 873 -39.64 21.34 6.74
C ASP A 873 -40.54 20.18 6.24
N LEU A 874 -40.07 18.94 6.42
CA LEU A 874 -40.75 17.70 6.02
C LEU A 874 -40.74 17.45 4.50
N ILE A 875 -39.90 18.18 3.77
CA ILE A 875 -39.70 18.09 2.33
C ILE A 875 -38.19 17.99 2.05
N ILE A 876 -37.75 16.91 1.42
CA ILE A 876 -36.36 16.78 0.95
C ILE A 876 -36.29 17.31 -0.48
N THR A 877 -35.56 18.40 -0.69
CA THR A 877 -35.31 18.99 -2.01
C THR A 877 -33.95 18.58 -2.58
N GLN A 878 -33.78 18.69 -3.91
CA GLN A 878 -32.47 18.42 -4.54
C GLN A 878 -31.36 19.31 -3.97
N LYS A 879 -31.68 20.56 -3.59
CA LYS A 879 -30.74 21.51 -3.01
C LYS A 879 -30.15 21.01 -1.69
N GLU A 880 -30.95 20.40 -0.84
CA GLU A 880 -30.49 19.87 0.46
C GLU A 880 -29.62 18.64 0.28
N VAL A 881 -30.06 17.73 -0.58
CA VAL A 881 -29.25 16.56 -0.98
C VAL A 881 -27.91 17.01 -1.58
N SER A 882 -27.94 18.04 -2.42
CA SER A 882 -26.74 18.62 -3.04
C SER A 882 -25.78 19.20 -1.99
N ALA A 883 -26.27 19.90 -0.97
CA ALA A 883 -25.42 20.43 0.10
C ALA A 883 -24.71 19.31 0.88
N ILE A 884 -25.41 18.23 1.21
CA ILE A 884 -24.86 17.08 1.95
C ILE A 884 -23.82 16.32 1.10
N ILE A 885 -24.13 16.03 -0.17
CA ILE A 885 -23.22 15.31 -1.05
C ILE A 885 -21.94 16.12 -1.32
N HIS A 886 -22.05 17.46 -1.41
CA HIS A 886 -20.89 18.36 -1.52
C HIS A 886 -20.05 18.41 -0.24
N SER A 887 -20.65 18.31 0.95
CA SER A 887 -19.90 18.12 2.20
C SER A 887 -19.10 16.81 2.18
N LYS A 888 -19.68 15.71 1.68
CA LYS A 888 -18.97 14.43 1.53
C LYS A 888 -17.85 14.49 0.49
N TYR A 889 -18.03 15.26 -0.59
CA TYR A 889 -16.98 15.55 -1.57
C TYR A 889 -15.80 16.29 -0.91
N SER A 890 -16.09 17.33 -0.13
CA SER A 890 -15.08 18.11 0.59
C SER A 890 -14.30 17.27 1.60
N LEU A 891 -14.98 16.40 2.36
CA LEU A 891 -14.32 15.42 3.22
C LEU A 891 -13.46 14.44 2.41
N GLY A 892 -13.92 14.01 1.24
CA GLY A 892 -13.15 13.13 0.37
C GLY A 892 -11.86 13.73 -0.18
N LEU A 893 -11.73 15.07 -0.22
CA LEU A 893 -10.50 15.75 -0.61
C LEU A 893 -9.38 15.54 0.42
N THR A 894 -9.69 15.31 1.69
CA THR A 894 -8.70 14.96 2.72
C THR A 894 -8.23 13.50 2.61
N HIS A 895 -8.99 12.68 1.87
CA HIS A 895 -8.68 11.27 1.58
C HIS A 895 -8.25 11.05 0.13
N LYS A 896 -7.66 12.07 -0.51
CA LYS A 896 -7.12 11.97 -1.87
C LYS A 896 -5.89 11.06 -1.89
N ASN A 897 -5.77 10.19 -2.89
CA ASN A 897 -4.50 9.50 -3.14
C ASN A 897 -3.48 10.47 -3.74
N SER A 898 -2.18 10.26 -3.49
CA SER A 898 -1.14 10.98 -4.21
C SER A 898 -1.01 10.46 -5.65
N CYS A 899 -0.53 11.29 -6.57
CA CYS A 899 -0.22 10.88 -7.95
C CYS A 899 1.09 10.08 -8.07
N VAL A 900 1.64 9.59 -6.95
CA VAL A 900 2.89 8.82 -6.91
C VAL A 900 2.63 7.40 -6.36
N ASP A 901 1.44 7.17 -5.78
CA ASP A 901 1.02 5.87 -5.26
C ASP A 901 0.51 4.94 -6.37
N ASP A 902 1.47 4.17 -6.92
CA ASP A 902 1.29 2.77 -7.31
C ASP A 902 0.41 2.47 -8.54
N CYS A 903 0.31 3.41 -9.48
CA CYS A 903 -0.34 3.17 -10.78
C CYS A 903 0.65 3.27 -11.97
N SER A 904 1.86 2.73 -11.82
CA SER A 904 2.78 2.49 -12.92
C SER A 904 2.94 0.99 -13.20
N PHE A 905 1.98 0.41 -13.93
CA PHE A 905 2.31 -0.70 -14.79
C PHE A 905 3.10 -0.13 -15.98
N ARG A 906 4.43 -0.06 -15.85
CA ARG A 906 5.31 0.24 -16.99
C ARG A 906 5.73 -1.08 -17.63
N SER A 907 5.11 -1.33 -18.78
CA SER A 907 5.75 -1.81 -20.01
C SER A 907 7.29 -1.85 -19.95
N VAL A 908 7.84 -3.05 -20.08
CA VAL A 908 9.25 -3.31 -20.36
C VAL A 908 9.31 -3.74 -21.84
N ASN A 909 9.98 -2.98 -22.70
CA ASN A 909 11.39 -3.16 -23.01
C ASN A 909 12.01 -1.86 -23.55
N THR A 910 13.28 -1.66 -23.23
CA THR A 910 14.36 -1.89 -24.21
C THR A 910 15.61 -2.25 -23.41
N THR A 911 16.29 -3.28 -23.86
CA THR A 911 17.48 -3.88 -23.26
C THR A 911 18.64 -2.90 -23.20
N ILE A 912 18.88 -2.31 -22.02
CA ILE A 912 20.23 -2.09 -21.49
C ILE A 912 20.16 -2.50 -20.02
N SER A 913 20.96 -3.49 -19.66
CA SER A 913 21.18 -3.93 -18.29
C SER A 913 21.58 -2.73 -17.42
N THR A 914 20.73 -2.32 -16.47
CA THR A 914 21.16 -1.89 -15.14
C THR A 914 20.09 -2.26 -14.11
N LYS A 915 20.46 -3.11 -13.14
CA LYS A 915 19.72 -3.31 -11.89
C LYS A 915 19.33 -1.95 -11.30
N LYS A 916 18.15 -1.84 -10.68
CA LYS A 916 17.78 -0.66 -9.91
C LYS A 916 18.72 -0.61 -8.69
N LEU A 917 19.72 0.27 -8.72
CA LEU A 917 20.83 0.28 -7.78
C LEU A 917 20.46 0.79 -6.38
N TRP A 918 19.31 1.49 -6.21
CA TRP A 918 18.97 2.16 -4.96
C TRP A 918 17.45 2.35 -4.71
N HIS A 919 17.05 2.28 -3.43
CA HIS A 919 15.76 2.66 -2.85
C HIS A 919 15.98 3.50 -1.59
N HIS A 920 15.13 4.50 -1.31
CA HIS A 920 15.26 5.29 -0.09
C HIS A 920 14.96 4.48 1.18
N PRO A 921 15.62 4.75 2.31
CA PRO A 921 15.42 3.98 3.53
C PRO A 921 14.04 4.17 4.17
N ILE A 922 13.32 5.26 3.86
CA ILE A 922 11.97 5.61 4.35
C ILE A 922 11.14 6.34 3.28
N ASP A 923 9.81 6.36 3.42
CA ASP A 923 8.86 6.93 2.43
C ASP A 923 8.91 8.47 2.31
N ASN A 924 9.20 9.19 3.40
CA ASN A 924 9.23 10.66 3.45
C ASN A 924 10.62 11.16 3.86
N LEU A 925 11.56 11.12 2.92
CA LEU A 925 12.96 11.44 3.18
C LEU A 925 13.16 12.92 3.53
N GLN A 926 13.30 13.21 4.82
CA GLN A 926 13.52 14.55 5.36
C GLN A 926 14.57 14.50 6.46
N LEU A 927 15.45 15.50 6.55
CA LEU A 927 16.40 15.57 7.66
C LEU A 927 15.66 15.86 8.97
N ARG A 928 16.04 15.16 10.04
CA ARG A 928 15.59 15.51 11.38
C ARG A 928 16.11 16.90 11.74
N GLY A 929 15.30 17.69 12.46
CA GLY A 929 15.77 18.94 13.04
C GLY A 929 15.08 20.19 12.56
N TRP A 930 13.85 20.10 12.08
CA TRP A 930 13.04 21.27 11.80
C TRP A 930 12.15 21.57 13.02
N TYR A 931 12.74 22.12 14.09
CA TYR A 931 11.99 22.59 15.27
C TYR A 931 12.88 23.49 16.15
N ASN A 932 12.29 24.44 16.88
CA ASN A 932 12.97 25.59 17.54
C ASN A 932 14.30 25.32 18.28
N THR A 933 14.54 24.11 18.79
CA THR A 933 15.74 23.77 19.59
C THR A 933 16.79 22.94 18.83
N TRP A 934 16.55 22.56 17.57
CA TRP A 934 17.46 21.75 16.78
C TRP A 934 17.45 22.22 15.33
N ALA A 935 18.60 22.25 14.66
CA ALA A 935 18.70 22.61 13.25
C ALA A 935 19.01 21.36 12.39
N PRO A 936 18.51 21.27 11.15
CA PRO A 936 18.68 20.09 10.29
C PRO A 936 20.13 19.76 9.96
N GLY A 937 20.99 20.79 9.95
CA GLY A 937 22.44 20.63 9.79
C GLY A 937 23.10 19.77 10.87
N ARG A 938 22.50 19.66 12.07
CA ARG A 938 23.00 18.83 13.19
C ARG A 938 22.74 17.33 13.03
N SER A 939 21.98 16.97 11.99
CA SER A 939 21.59 15.60 11.66
C SER A 939 22.33 15.05 10.44
N LYS A 940 23.32 15.78 9.92
CA LYS A 940 24.22 15.34 8.85
C LYS A 940 25.42 14.57 9.38
N TYR A 941 26.02 13.74 8.54
CA TYR A 941 27.30 13.12 8.82
C TYR A 941 28.40 14.19 8.99
N GLY A 942 29.33 14.00 9.93
CA GLY A 942 30.51 14.86 10.09
C GLY A 942 30.71 15.42 11.49
N ILE A 943 31.53 16.47 11.60
CA ILE A 943 31.87 17.11 12.88
C ILE A 943 30.76 18.11 13.27
N ILE A 944 30.12 17.90 14.42
CA ILE A 944 29.02 18.73 14.92
C ILE A 944 29.43 19.32 16.27
N GLU A 945 29.68 20.64 16.30
CA GLU A 945 30.28 21.40 17.41
C GLU A 945 29.55 21.25 18.78
N PHE A 946 28.28 20.82 18.77
CA PHE A 946 27.45 20.72 19.97
C PHE A 946 27.17 19.28 20.45
N ARG A 947 27.80 18.25 19.87
CA ARG A 947 27.72 16.87 20.38
C ARG A 947 28.89 16.58 21.33
N LYS A 948 28.65 15.87 22.45
CA LYS A 948 29.70 15.48 23.42
C LYS A 948 30.91 14.76 22.79
N SER A 949 30.70 14.01 21.70
CA SER A 949 31.76 13.33 20.94
C SER A 949 32.29 14.12 19.74
N GLY A 950 31.68 15.26 19.41
CA GLY A 950 31.96 16.08 18.23
C GLY A 950 31.67 15.42 16.88
N LYS A 951 31.31 14.12 16.81
CA LYS A 951 31.20 13.35 15.55
C LYS A 951 29.82 12.72 15.40
N HIS A 952 29.20 12.88 14.24
CA HIS A 952 27.99 12.18 13.83
C HIS A 952 28.29 11.18 12.70
N GLN A 953 28.06 9.89 12.99
CA GLN A 953 28.54 8.76 12.20
C GLN A 953 27.62 8.36 11.03
N GLY A 954 26.48 9.02 10.88
CA GLY A 954 25.47 8.76 9.86
C GLY A 954 24.61 9.99 9.58
N ILE A 955 23.41 9.76 9.05
CA ILE A 955 22.38 10.77 8.81
C ILE A 955 21.12 10.42 9.61
N ASP A 956 20.49 11.41 10.23
CA ASP A 956 19.20 11.23 10.92
C ASP A 956 18.05 11.71 10.02
N PHE A 957 17.24 10.78 9.52
CA PHE A 957 16.03 11.09 8.76
C PHE A 957 14.81 11.14 9.67
N TYR A 958 14.01 12.21 9.60
CA TYR A 958 12.78 12.33 10.38
C TYR A 958 11.81 11.19 10.00
N ALA A 959 11.41 10.41 11.00
CA ALA A 959 10.46 9.32 10.84
C ALA A 959 9.84 9.02 12.21
N ARG A 960 8.51 9.02 12.28
CA ARG A 960 7.80 8.61 13.50
C ARG A 960 8.01 7.12 13.75
N ALA A 961 8.01 6.69 15.00
CA ALA A 961 8.01 5.27 15.35
C ALA A 961 6.86 4.54 14.62
N GLY A 962 7.15 3.35 14.09
CA GLY A 962 6.24 2.58 13.24
C GLY A 962 6.28 2.92 11.75
N SER A 963 7.15 3.84 11.31
CA SER A 963 7.36 4.09 9.87
C SER A 963 8.12 2.93 9.24
N LYS A 964 7.79 2.58 7.99
CA LYS A 964 8.45 1.48 7.27
C LYS A 964 9.91 1.83 6.96
N ILE A 965 10.79 0.86 7.18
CA ILE A 965 12.19 0.90 6.77
C ILE A 965 12.38 -0.05 5.60
N TYR A 966 13.03 0.44 4.55
CA TYR A 966 13.24 -0.33 3.32
C TYR A 966 14.72 -0.71 3.14
N ALA A 967 14.95 -1.89 2.56
CA ALA A 967 16.25 -2.26 2.02
C ALA A 967 16.64 -1.25 0.93
N CYS A 968 17.78 -0.57 1.10
CA CYS A 968 18.19 0.48 0.17
C CYS A 968 18.78 -0.07 -1.13
N VAL A 969 19.25 -1.32 -1.12
CA VAL A 969 19.83 -2.02 -2.27
C VAL A 969 19.38 -3.48 -2.24
N ASP A 970 19.55 -4.19 -3.36
CA ASP A 970 19.50 -5.65 -3.32
C ASP A 970 20.66 -6.15 -2.47
N GLY A 971 20.38 -6.99 -1.49
CA GLY A 971 21.41 -7.42 -0.55
C GLY A 971 20.96 -8.50 0.40
N GLN A 972 21.90 -8.96 1.21
CA GLN A 972 21.67 -9.94 2.25
C GLN A 972 21.63 -9.22 3.60
N ILE A 973 20.66 -9.55 4.45
CA ILE A 973 20.68 -9.10 5.85
C ILE A 973 21.93 -9.70 6.49
N TYR A 974 22.93 -8.86 6.77
CA TYR A 974 24.21 -9.30 7.29
C TYR A 974 24.10 -9.65 8.76
N THR A 975 23.48 -8.76 9.55
CA THR A 975 23.21 -9.00 10.96
C THR A 975 22.12 -8.07 11.48
N THR A 976 21.51 -8.49 12.59
CA THR A 976 20.56 -7.71 13.36
C THR A 976 20.95 -7.82 14.83
N TYR A 977 21.02 -6.71 15.55
CA TYR A 977 21.43 -6.72 16.96
C TYR A 977 20.84 -5.56 17.75
N PHE A 978 20.92 -5.64 19.07
CA PHE A 978 20.61 -4.53 19.96
C PHE A 978 21.89 -3.89 20.49
N SER A 979 21.89 -2.55 20.61
CA SER A 979 22.96 -1.78 21.21
C SER A 979 22.38 -0.69 22.12
N ASN A 980 23.00 -0.45 23.27
CA ASN A 980 22.56 0.61 24.19
C ASN A 980 22.56 2.01 23.53
N SER A 981 23.46 2.26 22.57
CA SER A 981 23.48 3.52 21.83
C SER A 981 22.51 3.52 20.65
N TYR A 982 22.61 2.52 19.77
CA TYR A 982 21.88 2.49 18.50
C TYR A 982 20.48 1.89 18.58
N GLY A 983 20.11 1.27 19.69
CA GLY A 983 18.87 0.51 19.82
C GLY A 983 18.90 -0.77 18.99
N ASN A 984 17.75 -1.16 18.46
CA ASN A 984 17.68 -2.25 17.49
C ASN A 984 18.27 -1.79 16.16
N VAL A 985 19.09 -2.65 15.57
CA VAL A 985 19.87 -2.40 14.36
C VAL A 985 19.64 -3.48 13.32
N ILE A 986 19.54 -3.08 12.06
CA ILE A 986 19.72 -3.96 10.90
C ILE A 986 20.94 -3.48 10.12
N ILE A 987 21.79 -4.41 9.70
CA ILE A 987 22.84 -4.16 8.70
C ILE A 987 22.54 -4.98 7.46
N LEU A 988 22.39 -4.29 6.33
CA LEU A 988 22.23 -4.87 5.00
C LEU A 988 23.57 -4.83 4.26
N ASN A 989 24.06 -5.98 3.80
CA ASN A 989 25.23 -6.07 2.92
C ASN A 989 24.75 -6.11 1.45
N GLY A 990 25.13 -5.11 0.66
CA GLY A 990 24.72 -5.05 -0.74
C GLY A 990 25.53 -4.07 -1.58
N ASN A 991 25.35 -4.17 -2.89
CA ASN A 991 26.13 -3.39 -3.85
C ASN A 991 25.39 -2.13 -4.28
N TYR A 992 26.08 -0.99 -4.23
CA TYR A 992 25.65 0.27 -4.84
C TYR A 992 26.75 0.74 -5.80
N GLU A 993 26.38 1.02 -7.06
CA GLU A 993 27.31 1.32 -8.17
C GLU A 993 28.52 0.36 -8.24
N GLU A 994 28.26 -0.95 -8.18
CA GLU A 994 29.28 -2.03 -8.24
C GLU A 994 30.26 -2.09 -7.06
N VAL A 995 30.08 -1.26 -6.03
CA VAL A 995 30.86 -1.29 -4.79
C VAL A 995 30.02 -1.88 -3.67
N ASN A 996 30.57 -2.84 -2.94
CA ASN A 996 29.91 -3.47 -1.80
C ASN A 996 29.98 -2.57 -0.56
N TYR A 997 28.81 -2.24 0.00
CA TYR A 997 28.68 -1.46 1.23
C TYR A 997 27.82 -2.19 2.25
N TYR A 998 27.96 -1.78 3.51
CA TYR A 998 27.08 -2.19 4.60
C TYR A 998 26.21 -0.99 5.00
N PHE A 999 24.90 -1.12 4.77
CA PHE A 999 23.89 -0.11 5.10
C PHE A 999 23.30 -0.41 6.45
N MET A 1000 23.46 0.51 7.40
CA MET A 1000 23.03 0.29 8.78
C MET A 1000 21.85 1.20 9.13
N TYR A 1001 20.82 0.59 9.72
CA TYR A 1001 19.58 1.21 10.14
C TYR A 1001 19.47 1.09 11.66
N ALA A 1002 19.21 2.19 12.37
CA ALA A 1002 19.16 2.21 13.84
C ALA A 1002 17.89 2.81 14.44
N HIS A 1003 17.74 2.62 15.74
CA HIS A 1003 16.59 2.99 16.57
C HIS A 1003 15.31 2.24 16.22
N LEU A 1004 15.40 1.03 15.66
CA LEU A 1004 14.24 0.29 15.19
C LEU A 1004 13.31 -0.14 16.34
N GLN A 1005 12.03 -0.36 16.03
CA GLN A 1005 11.06 -0.88 16.99
C GLN A 1005 11.39 -2.33 17.40
N ASN A 1006 11.92 -3.13 16.47
CA ASN A 1006 12.36 -4.51 16.67
C ASN A 1006 13.61 -4.78 15.81
N GLN A 1007 14.19 -5.98 15.89
CA GLN A 1007 15.39 -6.37 15.12
C GLN A 1007 15.11 -6.61 13.62
N GLY A 1008 13.98 -6.14 13.08
CA GLY A 1008 13.61 -6.30 11.68
C GLY A 1008 12.61 -7.43 11.42
N LEU A 1009 12.24 -7.58 10.15
CA LEU A 1009 11.29 -8.58 9.64
C LEU A 1009 11.97 -9.81 9.03
N TYR A 1010 13.29 -9.77 8.90
CA TYR A 1010 14.12 -10.78 8.23
C TYR A 1010 15.30 -11.16 9.10
N ASN A 1011 15.75 -12.40 8.98
CA ASN A 1011 16.86 -12.94 9.74
C ASN A 1011 18.21 -12.68 9.05
N PRO A 1012 19.33 -12.66 9.78
CA PRO A 1012 20.66 -12.69 9.18
C PRO A 1012 20.79 -13.87 8.18
N GLY A 1013 21.23 -13.58 6.97
CA GLY A 1013 21.33 -14.53 5.86
C GLY A 1013 20.23 -14.43 4.81
N ASP A 1014 19.09 -13.80 5.13
CA ASP A 1014 17.98 -13.62 4.18
C ASP A 1014 18.34 -12.61 3.09
N PHE A 1015 18.00 -12.94 1.84
CA PHE A 1015 18.14 -12.02 0.71
C PHE A 1015 16.90 -11.16 0.55
N VAL A 1016 17.10 -9.86 0.40
CA VAL A 1016 16.05 -8.86 0.22
C VAL A 1016 16.38 -7.99 -0.99
N ASN A 1017 15.35 -7.67 -1.77
CA ASN A 1017 15.49 -6.75 -2.90
C ASN A 1017 15.34 -5.31 -2.40
N ALA A 1018 15.96 -4.35 -3.10
CA ALA A 1018 15.78 -2.92 -2.83
C ALA A 1018 14.28 -2.58 -2.81
N GLY A 1019 13.82 -1.88 -1.77
CA GLY A 1019 12.41 -1.56 -1.56
C GLY A 1019 11.59 -2.62 -0.80
N THR A 1020 12.21 -3.73 -0.38
CA THR A 1020 11.58 -4.66 0.59
C THR A 1020 11.51 -3.98 1.95
N VAL A 1021 10.36 -4.03 2.64
CA VAL A 1021 10.23 -3.53 4.02
C VAL A 1021 11.00 -4.47 4.93
N ILE A 1022 12.10 -4.00 5.51
CA ILE A 1022 12.99 -4.81 6.37
C ILE A 1022 12.76 -4.58 7.86
N GLY A 1023 12.01 -3.54 8.24
CA GLY A 1023 11.73 -3.22 9.63
C GLY A 1023 10.85 -1.99 9.79
N TYR A 1024 10.66 -1.56 11.03
CA TYR A 1024 9.96 -0.33 11.37
C TYR A 1024 10.83 0.55 12.27
N THR A 1025 10.81 1.86 12.04
CA THR A 1025 11.47 2.84 12.90
C THR A 1025 10.89 2.77 14.32
N GLY A 1026 11.68 3.09 15.32
CA GLY A 1026 11.25 3.03 16.72
C GLY A 1026 11.96 4.08 17.56
N LYS A 1027 12.02 3.80 18.86
CA LYS A 1027 12.62 4.66 19.88
C LYS A 1027 13.49 3.84 20.80
N THR A 1028 14.39 3.05 20.24
CA THR A 1028 15.24 2.14 21.02
C THR A 1028 16.66 2.70 21.15
N GLY A 1029 17.39 2.25 22.17
CA GLY A 1029 18.71 2.82 22.51
C GLY A 1029 18.58 4.23 23.08
N ASN A 1030 19.47 5.14 22.65
CA ASN A 1030 19.47 6.52 23.13
C ASN A 1030 18.33 7.40 22.57
N ALA A 1031 17.50 6.87 21.67
CA ALA A 1031 16.33 7.54 21.11
C ALA A 1031 15.05 7.37 21.96
N SER A 1032 15.11 6.60 23.06
CA SER A 1032 13.95 6.19 23.86
C SER A 1032 13.13 7.30 24.50
N THR A 1033 13.77 8.43 24.83
CA THR A 1033 13.12 9.57 25.48
C THR A 1033 12.71 10.69 24.50
N LEU A 1034 12.92 10.51 23.19
CA LEU A 1034 12.65 11.53 22.19
C LEU A 1034 11.15 11.80 22.03
N GLN A 1035 10.75 13.05 21.81
CA GLN A 1035 9.36 13.41 21.52
C GLN A 1035 8.99 13.07 20.05
N PRO A 1036 7.70 12.94 19.68
CA PRO A 1036 7.27 12.57 18.31
C PRO A 1036 7.86 13.41 17.17
N LYS A 1037 8.15 14.69 17.42
CA LYS A 1037 8.82 15.59 16.45
C LYS A 1037 10.33 15.38 16.33
N GLN A 1038 10.92 14.59 17.22
CA GLN A 1038 12.35 14.31 17.33
C GLN A 1038 12.71 12.87 16.92
N GLU A 1039 11.71 12.01 16.72
CA GLU A 1039 11.86 10.63 16.25
C GLU A 1039 12.47 10.59 14.85
N HIS A 1040 13.36 9.62 14.64
CA HIS A 1040 14.13 9.52 13.40
C HIS A 1040 14.65 8.10 13.16
N LEU A 1041 14.98 7.82 11.90
CA LEU A 1041 15.85 6.74 11.51
C LEU A 1041 17.29 7.25 11.47
N HIS A 1042 18.19 6.60 12.21
CA HIS A 1042 19.62 6.80 12.04
C HIS A 1042 20.15 5.86 10.94
N PHE A 1043 20.80 6.42 9.92
CA PHE A 1043 21.24 5.70 8.73
C PHE A 1043 22.73 5.90 8.47
N GLU A 1044 23.50 4.81 8.39
CA GLU A 1044 24.93 4.84 8.07
C GLU A 1044 25.26 4.06 6.78
N ILE A 1045 26.35 4.46 6.12
CA ILE A 1045 27.01 3.68 5.08
C ILE A 1045 28.42 3.33 5.56
N ARG A 1046 28.76 2.03 5.51
CA ARG A 1046 30.04 1.51 5.97
C ARG A 1046 30.76 0.75 4.85
N THR A 1047 32.09 0.85 4.84
CA THR A 1047 32.97 0.11 3.91
C THR A 1047 33.43 -1.23 4.49
N LYS A 1048 33.16 -1.50 5.78
CA LYS A 1048 33.47 -2.74 6.49
C LYS A 1048 32.28 -3.13 7.39
N SER A 1049 32.08 -4.43 7.62
CA SER A 1049 30.97 -4.94 8.43
C SER A 1049 31.09 -4.54 9.91
N ASN A 1050 32.31 -4.62 10.45
CA ASN A 1050 32.65 -4.26 11.82
C ASN A 1050 33.48 -2.98 11.82
N VAL A 1051 33.00 -1.96 12.52
CA VAL A 1051 33.61 -0.61 12.55
C VAL A 1051 33.70 -0.11 13.98
N GLY A 1052 34.85 0.47 14.34
CA GLY A 1052 35.11 1.02 15.68
C GLY A 1052 34.39 2.35 15.95
N ARG A 1053 34.76 3.02 17.05
CA ARG A 1053 34.28 4.38 17.34
C ARG A 1053 34.91 5.39 16.36
N GLY A 1054 34.12 6.35 15.87
CA GLY A 1054 34.59 7.38 14.93
C GLY A 1054 34.24 7.10 13.46
N PHE A 1055 34.91 7.79 12.54
CA PHE A 1055 34.64 7.73 11.10
C PHE A 1055 35.33 6.57 10.38
N ASP A 1056 36.22 5.84 11.06
CA ASP A 1056 36.92 4.73 10.42
C ASP A 1056 35.92 3.66 9.95
N GLY A 1057 36.03 3.30 8.68
CA GLY A 1057 35.09 2.42 7.97
C GLY A 1057 33.69 2.99 7.70
N ARG A 1058 33.45 4.30 7.93
CA ARG A 1058 32.19 4.99 7.63
C ARG A 1058 32.40 6.10 6.60
N VAL A 1059 31.39 6.34 5.78
CA VAL A 1059 31.43 7.33 4.71
C VAL A 1059 30.19 8.22 4.75
N ASP A 1060 30.33 9.47 4.32
CA ASP A 1060 29.22 10.42 4.27
C ASP A 1060 28.18 9.93 3.24
N PRO A 1061 26.96 9.58 3.65
CA PRO A 1061 25.96 9.07 2.71
C PRO A 1061 25.57 10.08 1.62
N PHE A 1062 25.69 11.40 1.86
CA PHE A 1062 25.43 12.42 0.82
C PHE A 1062 26.53 12.47 -0.26
N SER A 1063 27.74 11.97 0.04
CA SER A 1063 28.85 11.93 -0.92
C SER A 1063 28.88 10.63 -1.73
N ILE A 1064 28.31 9.55 -1.19
CA ILE A 1064 28.30 8.22 -1.84
C ILE A 1064 27.02 8.01 -2.64
N ILE A 1065 25.86 8.36 -2.09
CA ILE A 1065 24.56 8.07 -2.72
C ILE A 1065 24.08 9.28 -3.49
N LYS A 1066 24.07 9.17 -4.82
CA LYS A 1066 23.71 10.27 -5.73
C LYS A 1066 22.23 10.67 -5.56
N GLU A 1067 21.39 9.72 -5.17
CA GLU A 1067 19.96 9.89 -4.95
C GLU A 1067 19.62 10.65 -3.66
N LEU A 1068 20.56 10.82 -2.71
CA LEU A 1068 20.32 11.58 -1.48
C LEU A 1068 20.53 13.10 -1.66
N ASN A 1069 20.63 13.64 -2.87
CA ASN A 1069 21.12 15.01 -3.12
C ASN A 1069 20.38 16.13 -2.35
N ASN A 1070 21.15 17.09 -1.85
CA ASN A 1070 20.89 17.91 -0.64
C ASN A 1070 19.72 18.93 -0.70
N THR A 1071 19.11 19.27 -1.84
CA THR A 1071 18.24 20.48 -1.91
C THR A 1071 16.79 20.30 -1.45
N SER A 1072 16.19 19.12 -1.57
CA SER A 1072 14.77 18.85 -1.25
C SER A 1072 14.55 18.26 0.15
N ILE A 1073 15.56 17.58 0.71
CA ILE A 1073 15.56 16.99 2.06
C ILE A 1073 15.81 18.08 3.13
N LEU A 1074 16.26 19.26 2.68
CA LEU A 1074 16.71 20.41 3.46
C LEU A 1074 15.69 21.54 3.63
N ASN A 1075 14.40 21.44 3.27
CA ASN A 1075 13.36 22.34 3.85
C ASN A 1075 11.93 21.91 3.46
N PRO A 1076 11.29 21.00 4.22
CA PRO A 1076 9.89 20.67 4.01
C PRO A 1076 9.01 21.74 4.71
N ASN A 1077 8.52 22.73 3.96
CA ASN A 1077 7.43 23.68 4.31
C ASN A 1077 7.09 23.86 5.81
N GLU A 1078 7.36 25.04 6.36
CA GLU A 1078 7.18 25.50 7.77
C GLU A 1078 5.78 25.31 8.43
N ASN A 1079 4.79 24.73 7.75
CA ASN A 1079 3.40 24.65 8.24
C ASN A 1079 3.07 23.42 9.10
N LEU A 1080 4.03 22.55 9.42
CA LEU A 1080 3.80 21.35 10.25
C LEU A 1080 4.48 21.38 11.62
N GLN A 1081 5.07 22.50 12.03
CA GLN A 1081 5.94 22.57 13.23
C GLN A 1081 5.36 23.27 14.46
N ASN A 1082 4.13 23.77 14.38
CA ASN A 1082 3.44 24.43 15.50
C ASN A 1082 2.25 23.60 16.05
N ALA A 1083 2.26 22.27 15.90
CA ALA A 1083 1.27 21.37 16.52
C ALA A 1083 1.90 20.50 17.61
#